data_AF-A0A5D3F9V5-F1
#
_entry.id   AF-A0A5D3F9V5-F1
#
_cell.length_a   1.000
_cell.length_b   1.000
_cell.length_c   1.000
_cell.angle_alpha   90.00
_cell.angle_beta   90.00
_cell.angle_gamma   90.00
#
_symmetry.space_group_name_H-M   'P 1'
#
loop_
_entity.id
_entity.type
_entity.pdbx_description
1 polymer ?
#
loop_
_entity_poly.entity_id
_entity_poly.type
_entity_poly.pdbx_seq_one_letter_code
_entity_poly.pdbx_strand_id
1 'polypeptide(L)'
;MTELVDFYWMPDAWFVGREDLLAELTTATGEQRIHQVVGGAGTGKSSLLFQAGRRLASSGLVVGYISASRIAATTAGTSDAQARTTLSWCCTAARLIATDLADAHVTDAARQKRTQDAANRIVDAVWRAERMSDPKYRGANGSGPDVPEEAAAARPEGLLRHLFDEVREALSGCEAQTDGHAGLAVLIDEFDRVEGTPTAEWLLSLLVELPASVRIIARRPGGPVPEGVVRLLPPLSRSDVADYQRVRLPSSGHLDRHIAETVEMTRGYALAVGMATDLYAAYGDGLDLRRAFDRARPEGPGTSSWLDAIGAALDRLLDDLWRPASWTRDQGGLRLLDRLSVVRRFDEPLLAALLQDTGAEAAEVSALQSVLRHQSFVVGFDDDLEQGLRLHEAVRSRRERALLDQDLAFYRRIHGYAAGHAERLLNAFETDEDDALYRTWHRYEHPEWHVLQTDWLFHLARSDAEPQTVDLAFARVFFDAFWWFGEAVPFPLCDEILDRFEDMPHTNESPASREWLRHLRQFRGSFPSTLRPEYAEAKQWERSWEALQGMSALLDRAARTIRQDSPEDDNVMHVRGLIQTYVAEVGAHLGQPLEEVLAAYHEARTTFDYLEEEWCVLWIDYMSADVMCAPQYPGHLDEAERQIGPLEARIAEQAEYELRVLLAETLAEIRWQRAFEVPPSEAAGRLRAALDAHARAVMHAYVFNTRQEMPDQAPSEYTRVLYESRMDHARARMRDLNLISEDGSRDGELRAAARREHEAALVRMDRLFRPYWAHVRQAEGGASAGPRTAGGDPLDGIFPPPPTSADLNTRSSPFADAVRHFLRVRRRELDDRSVSAPLP
;
A
#
# COMPACT_ATOMS: atom_id res chain seq x y z
N MET A 1 27.41 -2.19 12.65
CA MET A 1 27.04 -2.53 14.05
C MET A 1 25.58 -2.17 14.21
N THR A 2 24.75 -2.91 13.50
CA THR A 2 23.30 -2.82 13.45
C THR A 2 22.81 -3.59 14.66
N GLU A 3 22.31 -2.86 15.65
CA GLU A 3 21.57 -3.45 16.77
C GLU A 3 20.41 -4.25 16.18
N LEU A 4 20.35 -5.53 16.56
CA LEU A 4 19.25 -6.42 16.21
C LEU A 4 17.93 -5.76 16.58
N VAL A 5 16.99 -5.75 15.64
CA VAL A 5 15.60 -5.38 15.83
C VAL A 5 15.06 -6.05 17.10
N ASP A 6 14.84 -5.23 18.13
CA ASP A 6 14.39 -5.68 19.46
C ASP A 6 12.92 -6.13 19.41
N PHE A 7 12.70 -7.39 19.00
CA PHE A 7 11.46 -8.17 19.21
C PHE A 7 11.18 -8.46 20.73
N TYR A 8 11.76 -7.68 21.64
CA TYR A 8 11.96 -8.01 23.07
C TYR A 8 10.82 -7.62 24.02
N TRP A 9 9.63 -7.27 23.54
CA TRP A 9 8.62 -6.68 24.44
C TRP A 9 7.74 -7.69 25.18
N MET A 10 7.79 -8.99 24.84
CA MET A 10 7.41 -10.05 25.78
C MET A 10 8.67 -10.84 26.15
N PRO A 11 9.37 -10.50 27.25
CA PRO A 11 10.35 -11.38 27.86
C PRO A 11 9.79 -12.81 27.93
N ASP A 12 10.62 -13.85 27.75
CA ASP A 12 10.20 -15.25 27.91
C ASP A 12 9.49 -15.48 29.27
N ALA A 13 9.82 -14.63 30.26
CA ALA A 13 9.14 -14.47 31.54
C ALA A 13 7.62 -14.13 31.49
N TRP A 14 7.05 -13.76 30.34
CA TRP A 14 5.64 -13.38 30.18
C TRP A 14 4.76 -14.52 29.68
N PHE A 15 5.36 -15.64 29.26
CA PHE A 15 4.65 -16.88 28.92
C PHE A 15 5.06 -17.98 29.90
N VAL A 16 4.28 -18.14 30.98
CA VAL A 16 4.59 -19.12 32.04
C VAL A 16 3.34 -19.96 32.33
N GLY A 17 3.53 -21.28 32.48
CA GLY A 17 2.47 -22.22 32.87
C GLY A 17 1.87 -23.07 31.74
N ARG A 18 2.40 -23.01 30.51
CA ARG A 18 1.97 -23.88 29.39
C ARG A 18 3.13 -24.49 28.61
N GLU A 19 4.25 -24.70 29.29
CA GLU A 19 5.47 -25.27 28.69
C GLU A 19 5.24 -26.63 28.06
N ASP A 20 4.41 -27.48 28.67
CA ASP A 20 4.09 -28.81 28.11
C ASP A 20 3.40 -28.70 26.75
N LEU A 21 2.44 -27.79 26.61
CA LEU A 21 1.73 -27.56 25.34
C LEU A 21 2.64 -26.89 24.31
N LEU A 22 3.46 -25.92 24.73
CA LEU A 22 4.45 -25.27 23.85
C LEU A 22 5.49 -26.29 23.33
N ALA A 23 5.99 -27.15 24.21
CA ALA A 23 6.89 -28.24 23.85
C ALA A 23 6.20 -29.18 22.86
N GLU A 24 4.95 -29.58 23.10
CA GLU A 24 4.21 -30.44 22.18
C GLU A 24 4.05 -29.81 20.78
N LEU A 25 3.66 -28.54 20.70
CA LEU A 25 3.49 -27.82 19.42
C LEU A 25 4.81 -27.65 18.64
N THR A 26 5.94 -27.63 19.34
CA THR A 26 7.25 -27.33 18.75
C THR A 26 8.11 -28.57 18.52
N THR A 27 7.79 -29.70 19.16
CA THR A 27 8.50 -30.99 19.03
C THR A 27 7.88 -31.93 18.00
N ALA A 28 6.62 -31.71 17.59
CA ALA A 28 5.88 -32.54 16.62
C ALA A 28 6.39 -32.41 15.15
N THR A 29 7.71 -32.30 14.97
CA THR A 29 8.35 -32.28 13.66
C THR A 29 8.21 -33.67 13.01
N GLY A 30 7.41 -33.76 11.94
CA GLY A 30 7.30 -34.97 11.10
C GLY A 30 5.92 -35.62 10.98
N GLU A 31 4.92 -35.22 11.78
CA GLU A 31 3.53 -35.60 11.52
C GLU A 31 2.86 -34.52 10.65
N GLN A 32 2.35 -34.88 9.46
CA GLN A 32 1.57 -34.00 8.58
C GLN A 32 0.21 -33.65 9.20
N ARG A 33 0.20 -32.91 10.32
CA ARG A 33 -1.02 -32.58 11.06
C ARG A 33 -1.09 -31.09 11.35
N ILE A 34 -2.27 -30.52 11.11
CA ILE A 34 -2.60 -29.16 11.51
C ILE A 34 -2.93 -29.16 12.99
N HIS A 35 -2.18 -28.41 13.80
CA HIS A 35 -2.47 -28.19 15.21
C HIS A 35 -3.44 -27.03 15.36
N GLN A 36 -4.59 -27.26 15.97
CA GLN A 36 -5.59 -26.24 16.22
C GLN A 36 -5.59 -25.85 17.70
N VAL A 37 -5.17 -24.63 18.00
CA VAL A 37 -5.25 -24.03 19.34
C VAL A 37 -6.59 -23.32 19.48
N VAL A 38 -7.51 -23.93 20.23
CA VAL A 38 -8.89 -23.45 20.38
C VAL A 38 -9.12 -22.90 21.78
N GLY A 39 -9.49 -21.63 21.88
CA GLY A 39 -9.67 -20.96 23.16
C GLY A 39 -10.45 -19.66 23.07
N GLY A 40 -11.16 -19.29 24.14
CA GLY A 40 -11.91 -18.03 24.22
C GLY A 40 -11.01 -16.79 24.17
N ALA A 41 -11.62 -15.61 24.12
CA ALA A 41 -10.89 -14.35 24.26
C ALA A 41 -10.14 -14.29 25.60
N GLY A 42 -8.91 -13.76 25.61
CA GLY A 42 -8.10 -13.62 26.83
C GLY A 42 -7.50 -14.91 27.39
N THR A 43 -7.60 -16.03 26.67
CA THR A 43 -6.99 -17.31 27.07
C THR A 43 -5.50 -17.41 26.76
N GLY A 44 -4.88 -16.45 26.06
CA GLY A 44 -3.44 -16.46 25.73
C GLY A 44 -3.05 -17.26 24.48
N LYS A 45 -3.96 -17.36 23.48
CA LYS A 45 -3.69 -18.05 22.20
C LYS A 45 -2.56 -17.41 21.40
N SER A 46 -2.67 -16.10 21.13
CA SER A 46 -1.68 -15.36 20.35
C SER A 46 -0.30 -15.40 21.01
N SER A 47 -0.22 -15.27 22.34
CA SER A 47 1.04 -15.44 23.07
C SER A 47 1.62 -16.84 22.94
N LEU A 48 0.80 -17.90 22.97
CA LEU A 48 1.26 -19.27 22.74
C LEU A 48 1.77 -19.47 21.30
N LEU A 49 1.07 -18.94 20.29
CA LEU A 49 1.50 -19.02 18.89
C LEU A 49 2.79 -18.25 18.65
N PHE A 50 2.93 -17.06 19.21
CA PHE A 50 4.14 -16.26 19.12
C PHE A 50 5.35 -16.99 19.72
N GLN A 51 5.19 -17.57 20.91
CA GLN A 51 6.25 -18.36 21.55
C GLN A 51 6.56 -19.64 20.78
N ALA A 52 5.55 -20.28 20.18
CA ALA A 52 5.76 -21.42 19.29
C ALA A 52 6.59 -21.00 18.07
N GLY A 53 6.26 -19.88 17.42
CA GLY A 53 7.03 -19.30 16.31
C GLY A 53 8.50 -19.06 16.69
N ARG A 54 8.77 -18.38 17.81
CA ARG A 54 10.15 -18.13 18.29
C ARG A 54 10.92 -19.42 18.57
N ARG A 55 10.27 -20.42 19.18
CA ARG A 55 10.90 -21.71 19.47
C ARG A 55 11.16 -22.53 18.21
N LEU A 56 10.29 -22.45 17.21
CA LEU A 56 10.49 -23.07 15.89
C LEU A 56 11.62 -22.37 15.12
N ALA A 57 11.64 -21.03 15.11
CA ALA A 57 12.69 -20.24 14.47
C ALA A 57 14.07 -20.51 15.09
N SER A 58 14.16 -20.53 16.42
CA SER A 58 15.40 -20.91 17.13
C SER A 58 15.82 -22.36 16.94
N SER A 59 14.88 -23.24 16.56
CA SER A 59 15.16 -24.61 16.13
C SER A 59 15.58 -24.69 14.66
N GLY A 60 15.72 -23.56 13.97
CA GLY A 60 16.19 -23.45 12.59
C GLY A 60 15.10 -23.60 11.52
N LEU A 61 13.81 -23.47 11.88
CA LEU A 61 12.72 -23.41 10.90
C LEU A 61 12.55 -21.99 10.38
N VAL A 62 12.21 -21.86 9.10
CA VAL A 62 11.68 -20.62 8.57
C VAL A 62 10.22 -20.52 9.01
N VAL A 63 9.78 -19.36 9.50
CA VAL A 63 8.45 -19.19 10.08
C VAL A 63 7.68 -18.15 9.26
N GLY A 64 6.55 -18.55 8.68
CA GLY A 64 5.55 -17.62 8.14
C GLY A 64 4.40 -17.46 9.12
N TYR A 65 4.09 -16.22 9.49
CA TYR A 65 3.07 -15.85 10.46
C TYR A 65 1.96 -15.01 9.80
N ILE A 66 0.73 -15.49 9.87
CA ILE A 66 -0.43 -14.83 9.26
C ILE A 66 -1.38 -14.42 10.38
N SER A 67 -1.57 -13.12 10.56
CA SER A 67 -2.65 -12.60 11.40
C SER A 67 -3.90 -12.42 10.55
N ALA A 68 -4.91 -13.26 10.73
CA ALA A 68 -6.14 -13.17 9.95
C ALA A 68 -6.90 -11.84 10.15
N SER A 69 -6.63 -11.10 11.23
CA SER A 69 -7.14 -9.72 11.39
C SER A 69 -6.56 -8.71 10.40
N ARG A 70 -5.42 -8.99 9.75
CA ARG A 70 -4.88 -8.18 8.64
C ARG A 70 -5.55 -8.50 7.30
N ILE A 71 -6.36 -9.56 7.27
CA ILE A 71 -7.07 -10.07 6.10
C ILE A 71 -8.55 -9.94 6.43
N ALA A 72 -9.07 -8.70 6.35
CA ALA A 72 -10.44 -8.37 6.76
C ALA A 72 -11.45 -9.34 6.14
N ALA A 73 -12.54 -9.67 6.83
CA ALA A 73 -13.59 -10.48 6.23
C ALA A 73 -14.99 -10.08 6.68
N THR A 74 -15.68 -9.36 5.79
CA THR A 74 -17.08 -9.59 5.41
C THR A 74 -17.28 -9.03 4.01
N THR A 75 -17.78 -9.83 3.06
CA THR A 75 -18.26 -9.33 1.77
C THR A 75 -19.77 -9.55 1.66
N ALA A 76 -20.53 -8.46 1.55
CA ALA A 76 -21.83 -8.46 0.90
C ALA A 76 -21.64 -7.92 -0.52
N GLY A 77 -22.10 -8.63 -1.55
CA GLY A 77 -21.89 -8.19 -2.93
C GLY A 77 -22.27 -9.22 -3.98
N THR A 78 -22.04 -8.86 -5.25
CA THR A 78 -22.16 -9.80 -6.38
C THR A 78 -21.03 -10.82 -6.34
N SER A 79 -21.22 -11.98 -7.00
CA SER A 79 -20.21 -13.05 -7.05
C SER A 79 -18.85 -12.58 -7.59
N ASP A 80 -18.83 -11.64 -8.54
CA ASP A 80 -17.57 -11.10 -9.11
C ASP A 80 -16.86 -10.16 -8.12
N ALA A 81 -17.60 -9.30 -7.43
CA ALA A 81 -17.05 -8.43 -6.39
C ALA A 81 -16.46 -9.25 -5.22
N GLN A 82 -17.17 -10.30 -4.81
CA GLN A 82 -16.69 -11.25 -3.80
C GLN A 82 -15.40 -11.96 -4.25
N ALA A 83 -15.31 -12.36 -5.52
CA ALA A 83 -14.14 -13.05 -6.04
C ALA A 83 -12.92 -12.10 -6.15
N ARG A 84 -13.10 -10.84 -6.54
CA ARG A 84 -12.02 -9.83 -6.53
C ARG A 84 -11.55 -9.49 -5.12
N THR A 85 -12.49 -9.34 -4.19
CA THR A 85 -12.16 -9.10 -2.79
C THR A 85 -11.37 -10.28 -2.20
N THR A 86 -11.80 -11.51 -2.51
CA THR A 86 -11.06 -12.73 -2.15
C THR A 86 -9.65 -12.73 -2.75
N LEU A 87 -9.50 -12.35 -4.02
CA LEU A 87 -8.19 -12.24 -4.65
C LEU A 87 -7.30 -11.23 -3.93
N SER A 88 -7.80 -10.04 -3.64
CA SER A 88 -7.09 -9.02 -2.86
C SER A 88 -6.62 -9.55 -1.50
N TRP A 89 -7.52 -10.18 -0.73
CA TRP A 89 -7.20 -10.77 0.57
C TRP A 89 -6.17 -11.90 0.49
N CYS A 90 -6.22 -12.74 -0.54
CA CYS A 90 -5.22 -13.78 -0.78
C CYS A 90 -3.87 -13.17 -1.19
N CYS A 91 -3.87 -12.09 -1.98
CA CYS A 91 -2.65 -11.31 -2.28
C CYS A 91 -2.02 -10.73 -1.01
N THR A 92 -2.82 -10.14 -0.11
CA THR A 92 -2.35 -9.66 1.20
C THR A 92 -1.76 -10.78 2.03
N ALA A 93 -2.44 -11.93 2.13
CA ALA A 93 -1.93 -13.09 2.85
C ALA A 93 -0.58 -13.57 2.28
N ALA A 94 -0.46 -13.62 0.95
CA ALA A 94 0.77 -14.00 0.27
C ALA A 94 1.91 -12.99 0.51
N ARG A 95 1.63 -11.69 0.52
CA ARG A 95 2.62 -10.64 0.88
C ARG A 95 3.12 -10.81 2.31
N LEU A 96 2.24 -11.06 3.28
CA LEU A 96 2.65 -11.30 4.68
C LEU A 96 3.61 -12.48 4.81
N ILE A 97 3.30 -13.59 4.13
CA ILE A 97 4.19 -14.74 4.07
C ILE A 97 5.54 -14.33 3.44
N ALA A 98 5.54 -13.61 2.33
CA ALA A 98 6.77 -13.22 1.65
C ALA A 98 7.66 -12.30 2.51
N THR A 99 7.07 -11.37 3.26
CA THR A 99 7.80 -10.51 4.22
C THR A 99 8.50 -11.35 5.28
N ASP A 100 7.77 -12.25 5.95
CA ASP A 100 8.36 -13.12 6.98
C ASP A 100 9.45 -14.04 6.42
N LEU A 101 9.32 -14.50 5.18
CA LEU A 101 10.36 -15.27 4.50
C LEU A 101 11.60 -14.42 4.21
N ALA A 102 11.44 -13.18 3.74
CA ALA A 102 12.55 -12.28 3.45
C ALA A 102 13.33 -11.92 4.74
N ASP A 103 12.62 -11.74 5.85
CA ASP A 103 13.21 -11.42 7.15
C ASP A 103 13.74 -12.64 7.91
N ALA A 104 13.46 -13.85 7.43
CA ALA A 104 13.94 -15.07 8.06
C ALA A 104 15.47 -15.14 8.03
N HIS A 105 16.09 -15.27 9.21
CA HIS A 105 17.52 -15.43 9.34
C HIS A 105 17.89 -16.91 9.43
N VAL A 106 18.44 -17.46 8.35
CA VAL A 106 18.90 -18.84 8.26
C VAL A 106 20.43 -18.89 8.21
N THR A 107 21.04 -19.70 9.07
CA THR A 107 22.50 -19.82 9.18
C THR A 107 23.17 -20.43 7.94
N ASP A 108 22.45 -21.25 7.17
CA ASP A 108 22.91 -21.82 5.91
C ASP A 108 22.67 -20.87 4.73
N ALA A 109 23.74 -20.41 4.08
CA ALA A 109 23.65 -19.43 2.99
C ALA A 109 22.86 -19.93 1.76
N ALA A 110 22.93 -21.24 1.46
CA ALA A 110 22.18 -21.80 0.34
C ALA A 110 20.67 -21.82 0.64
N ARG A 111 20.30 -22.11 1.89
CA ARG A 111 18.91 -22.06 2.36
C ARG A 111 18.42 -20.62 2.48
N GLN A 112 19.22 -19.69 3.00
CA GLN A 112 18.89 -18.25 3.01
C GLN A 112 18.54 -17.77 1.60
N LYS A 113 19.37 -18.12 0.61
CA LYS A 113 19.12 -17.78 -0.79
C LYS A 113 17.79 -18.36 -1.30
N ARG A 114 17.53 -19.65 -1.05
CA ARG A 114 16.25 -20.28 -1.44
C ARG A 114 15.04 -19.61 -0.79
N THR A 115 15.15 -19.22 0.47
CA THR A 115 14.09 -18.52 1.20
C THR A 115 13.83 -17.13 0.60
N GLN A 116 14.89 -16.39 0.28
CA GLN A 116 14.76 -15.11 -0.42
C GLN A 116 14.18 -15.27 -1.82
N ASP A 117 14.63 -16.27 -2.59
CA ASP A 117 14.12 -16.57 -3.93
C ASP A 117 12.61 -16.91 -3.88
N ALA A 118 12.18 -17.64 -2.84
CA ALA A 118 10.77 -17.95 -2.62
C ALA A 118 9.94 -16.71 -2.25
N ALA A 119 10.46 -15.83 -1.38
CA ALA A 119 9.83 -14.56 -1.04
C ALA A 119 9.61 -13.71 -2.31
N ASN A 120 10.66 -13.55 -3.12
CA ASN A 120 10.61 -12.80 -4.38
C ASN A 120 9.60 -13.42 -5.36
N ARG A 121 9.57 -14.75 -5.49
CA ARG A 121 8.61 -15.45 -6.36
C ARG A 121 7.16 -15.25 -5.93
N ILE A 122 6.89 -15.24 -4.62
CA ILE A 122 5.55 -14.97 -4.08
C ILE A 122 5.14 -13.53 -4.42
N VAL A 123 6.03 -12.56 -4.20
CA VAL A 123 5.80 -11.16 -4.56
C VAL A 123 5.50 -11.04 -6.06
N ASP A 124 6.28 -11.67 -6.93
CA ASP A 124 6.04 -11.69 -8.38
C ASP A 124 4.68 -12.30 -8.76
N ALA A 125 4.26 -13.37 -8.08
CA ALA A 125 2.96 -13.98 -8.31
C ALA A 125 1.80 -13.06 -7.90
N VAL A 126 1.94 -12.35 -6.78
CA VAL A 126 0.98 -11.34 -6.33
C VAL A 126 0.87 -10.21 -7.34
N TRP A 127 2.00 -9.64 -7.77
CA TRP A 127 2.02 -8.58 -8.79
C TRP A 127 1.37 -9.02 -10.10
N ARG A 128 1.66 -10.23 -10.57
CA ARG A 128 1.03 -10.78 -11.77
C ARG A 128 -0.49 -10.91 -11.60
N ALA A 129 -0.95 -11.43 -10.46
CA ALA A 129 -2.37 -11.58 -10.16
C ALA A 129 -3.09 -10.22 -10.12
N GLU A 130 -2.51 -9.23 -9.44
CA GLU A 130 -3.03 -7.86 -9.36
C GLU A 130 -3.09 -7.20 -10.73
N ARG A 131 -2.00 -7.25 -11.50
CA ARG A 131 -1.92 -6.71 -12.88
C ARG A 131 -2.98 -7.31 -13.79
N MET A 132 -3.19 -8.63 -13.75
CA MET A 132 -4.23 -9.31 -14.55
C MET A 132 -5.66 -9.03 -14.07
N SER A 133 -5.82 -8.68 -12.79
CA SER A 133 -7.12 -8.33 -12.21
C SER A 133 -7.56 -6.91 -12.55
N ASP A 134 -6.61 -6.01 -12.81
CA ASP A 134 -6.86 -4.60 -13.06
C ASP A 134 -7.46 -4.37 -14.46
N PRO A 135 -8.58 -3.62 -14.58
CA PRO A 135 -9.18 -3.25 -15.86
C PRO A 135 -8.19 -2.61 -16.86
N LYS A 136 -7.15 -1.91 -16.40
CA LYS A 136 -6.16 -1.22 -17.24
C LYS A 136 -5.32 -2.16 -18.12
N TYR A 137 -5.21 -3.43 -17.75
CA TYR A 137 -4.43 -4.43 -18.50
C TYR A 137 -5.30 -5.41 -19.28
N ARG A 138 -6.63 -5.32 -19.13
CA ARG A 138 -7.59 -6.05 -19.94
C ARG A 138 -7.87 -5.23 -21.19
N GLY A 139 -6.99 -5.32 -22.19
CA GLY A 139 -7.26 -4.68 -23.48
C GLY A 139 -8.61 -5.11 -24.06
N ALA A 140 -9.19 -4.31 -24.98
CA ALA A 140 -10.52 -4.54 -25.58
C ALA A 140 -10.78 -5.96 -26.13
N ASN A 141 -9.74 -6.73 -26.44
CA ASN A 141 -9.81 -8.10 -26.96
C ASN A 141 -9.21 -9.17 -26.01
N GLY A 142 -8.91 -8.82 -24.75
CA GLY A 142 -8.23 -9.73 -23.83
C GLY A 142 -6.87 -10.21 -24.36
N SER A 143 -6.07 -9.32 -24.94
CA SER A 143 -4.73 -9.64 -25.45
C SER A 143 -3.81 -8.43 -25.24
N GLY A 144 -3.29 -8.31 -24.01
CA GLY A 144 -2.17 -7.41 -23.73
C GLY A 144 -0.85 -8.05 -24.19
N PRO A 145 0.18 -7.27 -24.58
CA PRO A 145 1.41 -7.77 -25.21
C PRO A 145 2.25 -8.71 -24.33
N ASP A 146 2.02 -8.73 -23.01
CA ASP A 146 2.72 -9.59 -22.05
C ASP A 146 1.80 -10.59 -21.32
N VAL A 147 0.51 -10.60 -21.63
CA VAL A 147 -0.42 -11.52 -20.96
C VAL A 147 -0.55 -12.74 -21.86
N PRO A 148 -0.12 -13.95 -21.41
CA PRO A 148 -0.39 -15.17 -22.15
C PRO A 148 -1.87 -15.20 -22.57
N GLU A 149 -2.19 -15.63 -23.80
CA GLU A 149 -3.59 -15.69 -24.30
C GLU A 149 -4.56 -16.40 -23.32
N GLU A 150 -4.03 -17.28 -22.45
CA GLU A 150 -4.79 -17.96 -21.38
C GLU A 150 -5.13 -17.05 -20.16
N ALA A 151 -4.34 -16.02 -19.90
CA ALA A 151 -4.42 -15.17 -18.71
C ALA A 151 -5.30 -13.92 -18.89
N ALA A 152 -5.42 -13.40 -20.10
CA ALA A 152 -6.22 -12.20 -20.36
C ALA A 152 -7.75 -12.44 -20.35
N ALA A 153 -8.16 -13.72 -20.27
CA ALA A 153 -9.53 -14.15 -20.00
C ALA A 153 -9.74 -14.67 -18.55
N ALA A 154 -8.73 -14.58 -17.68
CA ALA A 154 -8.78 -15.20 -16.36
C ALA A 154 -9.81 -14.48 -15.47
N ARG A 155 -10.93 -15.16 -15.22
CA ARG A 155 -11.85 -14.80 -14.13
C ARG A 155 -11.06 -14.74 -12.81
N PRO A 156 -11.48 -13.93 -11.82
CA PRO A 156 -10.79 -13.85 -10.54
C PRO A 156 -10.50 -15.23 -9.90
N GLU A 157 -11.38 -16.21 -10.11
CA GLU A 157 -11.19 -17.62 -9.70
C GLU A 157 -9.95 -18.30 -10.32
N GLY A 158 -9.66 -18.01 -11.60
CA GLY A 158 -8.47 -18.52 -12.29
C GLY A 158 -7.19 -17.86 -11.77
N LEU A 159 -7.24 -16.56 -11.49
CA LEU A 159 -6.13 -15.82 -10.88
C LEU A 159 -5.85 -16.31 -9.45
N LEU A 160 -6.90 -16.57 -8.67
CA LEU A 160 -6.80 -17.16 -7.33
C LEU A 160 -6.09 -18.52 -7.35
N ARG A 161 -6.42 -19.38 -8.33
CA ARG A 161 -5.75 -20.68 -8.50
C ARG A 161 -4.29 -20.51 -8.93
N HIS A 162 -4.01 -19.59 -9.85
CA HIS A 162 -2.62 -19.32 -10.26
C HIS A 162 -1.76 -18.80 -9.09
N LEU A 163 -2.28 -17.84 -8.33
CA LEU A 163 -1.63 -17.33 -7.12
C LEU A 163 -1.40 -18.46 -6.11
N PHE A 164 -2.41 -19.30 -5.89
CA PHE A 164 -2.29 -20.47 -5.01
C PHE A 164 -1.15 -21.39 -5.44
N ASP A 165 -1.10 -21.78 -6.71
CA ASP A 165 -0.11 -22.71 -7.24
C ASP A 165 1.32 -22.15 -7.11
N GLU A 166 1.52 -20.86 -7.41
CA GLU A 166 2.82 -20.19 -7.30
C GLU A 166 3.28 -20.06 -5.84
N VAL A 167 2.39 -19.66 -4.93
CA VAL A 167 2.70 -19.56 -3.49
C VAL A 167 3.03 -20.94 -2.94
N ARG A 168 2.23 -21.96 -3.27
CA ARG A 168 2.45 -23.34 -2.85
C ARG A 168 3.80 -23.87 -3.35
N GLU A 169 4.14 -23.61 -4.62
CA GLU A 169 5.42 -24.06 -5.20
C GLU A 169 6.61 -23.34 -4.56
N ALA A 170 6.53 -22.03 -4.35
CA ALA A 170 7.56 -21.24 -3.68
C ALA A 170 7.82 -21.76 -2.26
N LEU A 171 6.76 -21.97 -1.47
CA LEU A 171 6.85 -22.51 -0.12
C LEU A 171 7.38 -23.95 -0.09
N SER A 172 6.99 -24.79 -1.06
CA SER A 172 7.54 -26.14 -1.20
C SER A 172 9.04 -26.12 -1.49
N GLY A 173 9.53 -25.11 -2.21
CA GLY A 173 10.96 -24.88 -2.47
C GLY A 173 11.77 -24.56 -1.21
N CYS A 174 11.17 -23.85 -0.24
CA CYS A 174 11.78 -23.61 1.08
C CYS A 174 11.92 -24.89 1.92
N GLU A 175 11.09 -25.90 1.65
CA GLU A 175 10.96 -27.10 2.46
C GLU A 175 12.00 -28.20 2.12
N ALA A 176 12.69 -28.08 0.98
CA ALA A 176 13.58 -29.14 0.46
C ALA A 176 14.59 -29.61 1.53
N GLN A 177 14.49 -30.90 1.88
CA GLN A 177 15.18 -31.55 3.00
C GLN A 177 16.70 -31.39 2.96
N THR A 178 17.25 -30.91 4.06
CA THR A 178 18.63 -31.17 4.48
C THR A 178 18.53 -31.93 5.81
N ASP A 179 18.99 -33.18 5.84
CA ASP A 179 19.20 -33.97 7.06
C ASP A 179 18.05 -34.01 8.10
N GLY A 180 16.84 -34.39 7.65
CA GLY A 180 15.80 -34.92 8.54
C GLY A 180 14.99 -33.91 9.38
N HIS A 181 15.13 -32.60 9.15
CA HIS A 181 14.32 -31.58 9.82
C HIS A 181 13.48 -30.82 8.79
N ALA A 182 12.17 -30.73 9.02
CA ALA A 182 11.25 -29.90 8.25
C ALA A 182 11.72 -28.43 8.24
N GLY A 183 11.72 -27.79 7.07
CA GLY A 183 12.34 -26.47 6.87
C GLY A 183 11.43 -25.25 7.07
N LEU A 184 10.12 -25.45 7.26
CA LEU A 184 9.10 -24.39 7.27
C LEU A 184 8.03 -24.63 8.34
N ALA A 185 7.61 -23.55 9.02
CA ALA A 185 6.43 -23.51 9.87
C ALA A 185 5.49 -22.40 9.38
N VAL A 186 4.19 -22.69 9.33
CA VAL A 186 3.16 -21.70 9.00
C VAL A 186 2.18 -21.60 10.17
N LEU A 187 2.07 -20.41 10.75
CA LEU A 187 1.21 -20.11 11.89
C LEU A 187 0.13 -19.13 11.45
N ILE A 188 -1.13 -19.43 11.74
CA ILE A 188 -2.27 -18.55 11.48
C ILE A 188 -2.94 -18.19 12.81
N ASP A 189 -2.91 -16.91 13.18
CA ASP A 189 -3.63 -16.39 14.35
C ASP A 189 -4.99 -15.79 13.96
N GLU A 190 -5.91 -15.77 14.93
CA GLU A 190 -7.27 -15.22 14.81
C GLU A 190 -8.07 -15.77 13.61
N PHE A 191 -7.90 -17.04 13.25
CA PHE A 191 -8.54 -17.66 12.08
C PHE A 191 -10.08 -17.55 12.08
N ASP A 192 -10.69 -17.38 13.27
CA ASP A 192 -12.11 -17.08 13.42
C ASP A 192 -12.57 -15.80 12.68
N ARG A 193 -11.64 -14.91 12.31
CA ARG A 193 -11.92 -13.70 11.53
C ARG A 193 -12.25 -14.00 10.07
N VAL A 194 -11.62 -15.02 9.48
CA VAL A 194 -11.80 -15.38 8.07
C VAL A 194 -12.66 -16.64 7.89
N GLU A 195 -13.03 -17.29 8.99
CA GLU A 195 -13.76 -18.56 8.98
C GLU A 195 -15.07 -18.49 8.18
N GLY A 196 -15.27 -19.47 7.28
CA GLY A 196 -16.44 -19.52 6.40
C GLY A 196 -16.33 -18.62 5.16
N THR A 197 -15.17 -18.03 4.88
CA THR A 197 -14.92 -17.29 3.63
C THR A 197 -14.08 -18.07 2.64
N PRO A 198 -14.12 -17.74 1.33
CA PRO A 198 -13.22 -18.33 0.34
C PRO A 198 -11.73 -18.13 0.66
N THR A 199 -11.38 -17.07 1.40
CA THR A 199 -9.99 -16.83 1.83
C THR A 199 -9.55 -17.83 2.91
N ALA A 200 -10.45 -18.22 3.82
CA ALA A 200 -10.17 -19.32 4.75
C ALA A 200 -9.98 -20.65 4.02
N GLU A 201 -10.77 -20.94 2.98
CA GLU A 201 -10.59 -22.14 2.15
C GLU A 201 -9.24 -22.14 1.43
N TRP A 202 -8.82 -21.00 0.89
CA TRP A 202 -7.51 -20.82 0.26
C TRP A 202 -6.37 -21.07 1.25
N LEU A 203 -6.41 -20.46 2.45
CA LEU A 203 -5.42 -20.65 3.51
C LEU A 203 -5.33 -22.10 3.99
N LEU A 204 -6.49 -22.75 4.22
CA LEU A 204 -6.53 -24.14 4.66
C LEU A 204 -6.01 -25.08 3.58
N SER A 205 -6.37 -24.85 2.31
CA SER A 205 -5.86 -25.65 1.18
C SER A 205 -4.34 -25.52 1.07
N LEU A 206 -3.82 -24.30 1.27
CA LEU A 206 -2.38 -24.04 1.25
C LEU A 206 -1.70 -24.83 2.36
N LEU A 207 -2.24 -24.78 3.58
CA LEU A 207 -1.72 -25.57 4.71
C LEU A 207 -1.78 -27.07 4.44
N VAL A 208 -2.85 -27.61 3.85
CA VAL A 208 -3.00 -29.05 3.59
C VAL A 208 -1.98 -29.55 2.56
N GLU A 209 -1.78 -28.79 1.47
CA GLU A 209 -0.95 -29.21 0.34
C GLU A 209 0.56 -29.04 0.54
N LEU A 210 1.00 -28.39 1.63
CA LEU A 210 2.42 -28.33 1.97
C LEU A 210 2.94 -29.73 2.37
N PRO A 211 4.10 -30.20 1.88
CA PRO A 211 4.55 -31.58 2.08
C PRO A 211 4.97 -31.94 3.52
N ALA A 212 5.53 -31.04 4.32
CA ALA A 212 6.05 -31.34 5.68
C ALA A 212 6.30 -30.11 6.56
N SER A 213 5.40 -29.13 6.58
CA SER A 213 5.47 -27.97 7.49
C SER A 213 4.87 -28.22 8.89
N VAL A 214 5.38 -27.54 9.92
CA VAL A 214 4.64 -27.36 11.19
C VAL A 214 3.51 -26.37 10.94
N ARG A 215 2.27 -26.76 11.24
CA ARG A 215 1.07 -25.98 10.90
C ARG A 215 0.28 -25.71 12.16
N ILE A 216 0.13 -24.45 12.55
CA ILE A 216 -0.58 -24.07 13.77
C ILE A 216 -1.66 -23.05 13.41
N ILE A 217 -2.90 -23.32 13.81
CA ILE A 217 -4.03 -22.40 13.65
C ILE A 217 -4.59 -22.07 15.03
N ALA A 218 -4.68 -20.78 15.39
CA ALA A 218 -5.41 -20.33 16.54
C ALA A 218 -6.80 -19.82 16.16
N ARG A 219 -7.83 -20.27 16.88
CA ARG A 219 -9.22 -19.89 16.64
C ARG A 219 -10.07 -19.85 17.91
N ARG A 220 -11.24 -19.22 17.82
CA ARG A 220 -12.27 -19.29 18.87
C ARG A 220 -13.05 -20.61 18.81
N PRO A 221 -13.68 -21.05 19.92
CA PRO A 221 -14.63 -22.15 19.88
C PRO A 221 -15.85 -21.78 19.04
N GLY A 222 -16.32 -22.68 18.18
CA GLY A 222 -17.44 -22.45 17.25
C GLY A 222 -17.01 -22.63 15.78
N GLY A 223 -17.95 -22.63 14.84
CA GLY A 223 -17.67 -22.68 13.40
C GLY A 223 -17.10 -24.01 12.85
N PRO A 224 -16.96 -24.14 11.51
CA PRO A 224 -16.42 -25.33 10.85
C PRO A 224 -15.00 -25.66 11.34
N VAL A 225 -14.78 -26.94 11.68
CA VAL A 225 -13.51 -27.42 12.24
C VAL A 225 -12.61 -27.88 11.10
N PRO A 226 -11.45 -27.24 10.87
CA PRO A 226 -10.43 -27.80 9.97
C PRO A 226 -10.07 -29.23 10.38
N GLU A 227 -9.65 -30.10 9.46
CA GLU A 227 -9.12 -31.40 9.88
C GLU A 227 -7.78 -31.20 10.61
N GLY A 228 -7.58 -31.87 11.75
CA GLY A 228 -6.35 -31.74 12.52
C GLY A 228 -6.46 -32.11 13.99
N VAL A 229 -5.37 -31.85 14.73
CA VAL A 229 -5.27 -32.12 16.17
C VAL A 229 -5.77 -30.92 16.94
N VAL A 230 -6.91 -31.06 17.60
CA VAL A 230 -7.51 -30.01 18.42
C VAL A 230 -6.88 -29.98 19.81
N ARG A 231 -6.35 -28.82 20.18
CA ARG A 231 -5.84 -28.49 21.51
C ARG A 231 -6.71 -27.41 22.12
N LEU A 232 -7.60 -27.82 23.02
CA LEU A 232 -8.39 -26.89 23.81
C LEU A 232 -7.47 -26.16 24.80
N LEU A 233 -7.61 -24.84 24.86
CA LEU A 233 -6.81 -23.98 25.70
C LEU A 233 -7.63 -23.55 26.93
N PRO A 234 -7.55 -24.27 28.06
CA PRO A 234 -8.30 -23.92 29.26
C PRO A 234 -7.73 -22.67 29.94
N PRO A 235 -8.49 -22.04 30.86
CA PRO A 235 -7.93 -21.09 31.82
C PRO A 235 -6.72 -21.69 32.55
N LEU A 236 -5.78 -20.83 32.95
CA LEU A 236 -4.59 -21.17 33.70
C LEU A 236 -4.95 -21.86 35.02
N SER A 237 -4.25 -22.95 35.31
CA SER A 237 -4.34 -23.66 36.57
C SER A 237 -3.80 -22.81 37.72
N ARG A 238 -4.11 -23.18 38.97
CA ARG A 238 -3.49 -22.52 40.13
C ARG A 238 -1.95 -22.65 40.11
N SER A 239 -1.42 -23.75 39.57
CA SER A 239 0.03 -23.91 39.42
C SER A 239 0.58 -22.92 38.41
N ASP A 240 -0.07 -22.79 37.26
CA ASP A 240 0.32 -21.89 36.18
C ASP A 240 0.32 -20.42 36.68
N VAL A 241 -0.73 -20.03 37.42
CA VAL A 241 -0.80 -18.69 38.05
C VAL A 241 0.32 -18.50 39.07
N ALA A 242 0.63 -19.53 39.87
CA ALA A 242 1.72 -19.45 40.84
C ALA A 242 3.08 -19.30 40.14
N ASP A 243 3.33 -20.05 39.08
CA ASP A 243 4.56 -19.97 38.30
C ASP A 243 4.69 -18.58 37.65
N TYR A 244 3.61 -18.08 37.04
CA TYR A 244 3.56 -16.74 36.47
C TYR A 244 3.84 -15.64 37.52
N GLN A 245 3.18 -15.70 38.69
CA GLN A 245 3.36 -14.69 39.73
C GLN A 245 4.71 -14.78 40.45
N ARG A 246 5.33 -15.96 40.58
CA ARG A 246 6.69 -16.07 41.12
C ARG A 246 7.70 -15.32 40.27
N VAL A 247 7.53 -15.37 38.95
CA VAL A 247 8.39 -14.67 37.99
C VAL A 247 8.13 -13.15 38.04
N ARG A 248 6.87 -12.72 38.13
CA ARG A 248 6.48 -11.30 38.10
C ARG A 248 6.58 -10.57 39.44
N LEU A 249 6.44 -11.28 40.55
CA LEU A 249 6.45 -10.75 41.91
C LEU A 249 7.53 -11.46 42.77
N PRO A 250 8.81 -11.50 42.34
CA PRO A 250 9.85 -12.31 42.97
C PRO A 250 10.15 -11.91 44.42
N SER A 251 9.75 -10.70 44.83
CA SER A 251 10.00 -10.14 46.17
C SER A 251 8.76 -10.06 47.07
N SER A 252 7.61 -10.63 46.67
CA SER A 252 6.38 -10.54 47.47
C SER A 252 6.38 -11.52 48.66
N GLY A 253 6.26 -10.99 49.88
CA GLY A 253 6.16 -11.79 51.12
C GLY A 253 4.79 -12.48 51.32
N HIS A 254 3.81 -12.16 50.48
CA HIS A 254 2.43 -12.64 50.56
C HIS A 254 1.96 -13.38 49.30
N LEU A 255 2.91 -13.93 48.54
CA LEU A 255 2.65 -14.53 47.24
C LEU A 255 1.53 -15.60 47.26
N ASP A 256 1.47 -16.47 48.27
CA ASP A 256 0.42 -17.49 48.37
C ASP A 256 -0.99 -16.90 48.51
N ARG A 257 -1.10 -15.76 49.20
CA ARG A 257 -2.35 -14.99 49.32
C ARG A 257 -2.71 -14.36 47.97
N HIS A 258 -1.76 -13.71 47.30
CA HIS A 258 -1.97 -13.10 45.99
C HIS A 258 -2.38 -14.13 44.94
N ILE A 259 -1.77 -15.32 44.93
CA ILE A 259 -2.15 -16.43 44.04
C ILE A 259 -3.60 -16.84 44.29
N ALA A 260 -3.99 -17.02 45.56
CA ALA A 260 -5.35 -17.43 45.90
C ALA A 260 -6.40 -16.38 45.49
N GLU A 261 -6.15 -15.11 45.82
CA GLU A 261 -7.01 -13.99 45.43
C GLU A 261 -7.10 -13.86 43.89
N THR A 262 -5.96 -13.99 43.19
CA THR A 262 -5.92 -13.91 41.72
C THR A 262 -6.73 -15.03 41.08
N VAL A 263 -6.54 -16.29 41.48
CA VAL A 263 -7.29 -17.42 40.92
C VAL A 263 -8.79 -17.28 41.17
N GLU A 264 -9.18 -16.84 42.37
CA GLU A 264 -10.59 -16.63 42.72
C GLU A 264 -11.24 -15.55 41.84
N MET A 265 -10.58 -14.41 41.68
CA MET A 265 -11.16 -13.24 41.00
C MET A 265 -11.08 -13.33 39.48
N THR A 266 -10.04 -13.99 38.94
CA THR A 266 -9.80 -14.06 37.50
C THR A 266 -10.25 -15.39 36.89
N ARG A 267 -10.57 -16.39 37.71
CA ARG A 267 -10.86 -17.78 37.28
C ARG A 267 -9.77 -18.39 36.40
N GLY A 268 -8.53 -17.87 36.48
CA GLY A 268 -7.41 -18.32 35.68
C GLY A 268 -7.39 -17.82 34.24
N TYR A 269 -8.25 -16.88 33.82
CA TYR A 269 -8.12 -16.31 32.47
C TYR A 269 -6.80 -15.56 32.34
N ALA A 270 -5.92 -15.98 31.42
CA ALA A 270 -4.54 -15.53 31.33
C ALA A 270 -4.40 -14.00 31.31
N LEU A 271 -5.21 -13.31 30.51
CA LEU A 271 -5.21 -11.85 30.44
C LEU A 271 -5.60 -11.20 31.79
N ALA A 272 -6.61 -11.74 32.45
CA ALA A 272 -7.07 -11.26 33.75
C ALA A 272 -6.06 -11.55 34.88
N VAL A 273 -5.39 -12.70 34.82
CA VAL A 273 -4.27 -13.06 35.72
C VAL A 273 -3.13 -12.07 35.56
N GLY A 274 -2.76 -11.74 34.31
CA GLY A 274 -1.75 -10.72 34.01
C GLY A 274 -2.11 -9.38 34.61
N MET A 275 -3.31 -8.85 34.29
CA MET A 275 -3.82 -7.59 34.85
C MET A 275 -3.80 -7.56 36.38
N ALA A 276 -4.30 -8.60 37.04
CA ALA A 276 -4.31 -8.70 38.50
C ALA A 276 -2.89 -8.70 39.08
N THR A 277 -1.96 -9.38 38.42
CA THR A 277 -0.56 -9.46 38.83
C THR A 277 0.16 -8.12 38.67
N ASP A 278 -0.11 -7.38 37.58
CA ASP A 278 0.47 -6.06 37.38
C ASP A 278 -0.05 -5.04 38.39
N LEU A 279 -1.32 -5.16 38.78
CA LEU A 279 -1.86 -4.36 39.88
C LEU A 279 -1.13 -4.69 41.19
N TYR A 280 -0.90 -5.96 41.53
CA TYR A 280 -0.09 -6.28 42.71
C TYR A 280 1.35 -5.76 42.60
N ALA A 281 1.96 -5.82 41.42
CA ALA A 281 3.32 -5.30 41.19
C ALA A 281 3.38 -3.79 41.42
N ALA A 282 2.34 -3.05 41.02
CA ALA A 282 2.26 -1.60 41.18
C ALA A 282 1.88 -1.15 42.60
N TYR A 283 1.00 -1.87 43.30
CA TYR A 283 0.41 -1.43 44.58
C TYR A 283 0.89 -2.19 45.81
N GLY A 284 1.60 -3.30 45.61
CA GLY A 284 2.06 -4.17 46.68
C GLY A 284 0.90 -4.69 47.55
N ASP A 285 1.21 -4.96 48.81
CA ASP A 285 0.31 -5.66 49.73
C ASP A 285 -0.89 -4.81 50.22
N GLY A 286 -0.94 -3.52 49.85
CA GLY A 286 -2.05 -2.60 50.18
C GLY A 286 -3.27 -2.74 49.26
N LEU A 287 -3.15 -3.47 48.15
CA LEU A 287 -4.22 -3.69 47.18
C LEU A 287 -5.17 -4.81 47.63
N ASP A 288 -6.46 -4.50 47.67
CA ASP A 288 -7.53 -5.50 47.84
C ASP A 288 -8.25 -5.72 46.51
N LEU A 289 -7.84 -6.76 45.78
CA LEU A 289 -8.48 -7.13 44.51
C LEU A 289 -9.95 -7.48 44.68
N ARG A 290 -10.34 -8.08 45.82
CA ARG A 290 -11.75 -8.41 46.06
C ARG A 290 -12.58 -7.15 46.11
N ARG A 291 -12.17 -6.14 46.86
CA ARG A 291 -12.86 -4.85 46.89
C ARG A 291 -12.90 -4.16 45.53
N ALA A 292 -11.83 -4.24 44.75
CA ALA A 292 -11.75 -3.63 43.43
C ALA A 292 -12.72 -4.28 42.41
N PHE A 293 -12.85 -5.60 42.44
CA PHE A 293 -13.68 -6.37 41.51
C PHE A 293 -15.09 -6.71 42.05
N ASP A 294 -15.34 -6.66 43.37
CA ASP A 294 -16.61 -7.06 44.01
C ASP A 294 -17.80 -6.23 43.51
N ARG A 295 -17.57 -4.96 43.16
CA ARG A 295 -18.60 -4.07 42.58
C ARG A 295 -18.90 -4.35 41.11
N ALA A 296 -18.12 -5.21 40.47
CA ALA A 296 -18.24 -5.55 39.06
C ALA A 296 -18.61 -7.02 38.83
N ARG A 297 -18.82 -7.81 39.90
CA ARG A 297 -18.99 -9.27 39.80
C ARG A 297 -20.14 -9.61 38.84
N PRO A 298 -19.88 -10.40 37.79
CA PRO A 298 -20.90 -10.68 36.79
C PRO A 298 -21.97 -11.63 37.33
N GLU A 299 -23.23 -11.33 37.00
CA GLU A 299 -24.37 -12.22 37.19
C GLU A 299 -24.41 -13.29 36.09
N GLY A 300 -23.37 -14.14 35.99
CA GLY A 300 -23.36 -15.24 35.03
C GLY A 300 -22.03 -15.99 34.88
N PRO A 301 -22.04 -17.25 34.39
CA PRO A 301 -20.84 -18.08 34.24
C PRO A 301 -20.02 -17.82 32.97
N GLY A 302 -20.47 -16.94 32.06
CA GLY A 302 -19.83 -16.71 30.75
C GLY A 302 -18.52 -15.94 30.82
N THR A 303 -17.53 -16.32 29.98
CA THR A 303 -16.26 -15.58 29.80
C THR A 303 -16.47 -14.13 29.36
N SER A 304 -17.60 -13.82 28.72
CA SER A 304 -17.99 -12.46 28.36
C SER A 304 -18.22 -11.60 29.60
N SER A 305 -19.16 -11.96 30.46
CA SER A 305 -19.50 -11.13 31.62
C SER A 305 -18.32 -10.87 32.57
N TRP A 306 -17.38 -11.81 32.67
CA TRP A 306 -16.16 -11.66 33.49
C TRP A 306 -15.15 -10.64 32.96
N LEU A 307 -14.89 -10.62 31.66
CA LEU A 307 -13.98 -9.63 31.09
C LEU A 307 -14.58 -8.20 31.11
N ASP A 308 -15.92 -8.08 31.05
CA ASP A 308 -16.61 -6.79 31.20
C ASP A 308 -16.47 -6.24 32.64
N ALA A 309 -16.63 -7.13 33.62
CA ALA A 309 -16.38 -6.82 35.03
C ALA A 309 -14.96 -6.33 35.28
N ILE A 310 -13.98 -6.99 34.66
CA ILE A 310 -12.57 -6.68 34.82
C ILE A 310 -12.22 -5.33 34.19
N GLY A 311 -12.71 -5.04 32.97
CA GLY A 311 -12.50 -3.75 32.32
C GLY A 311 -13.06 -2.57 33.14
N ALA A 312 -14.29 -2.71 33.65
CA ALA A 312 -14.91 -1.67 34.48
C ALA A 312 -14.21 -1.46 35.83
N ALA A 313 -13.62 -2.53 36.39
CA ALA A 313 -12.81 -2.42 37.61
C ALA A 313 -11.46 -1.74 37.33
N LEU A 314 -10.81 -2.10 36.21
CA LEU A 314 -9.54 -1.51 35.78
C LEU A 314 -9.64 -0.02 35.54
N ASP A 315 -10.70 0.47 34.88
CA ASP A 315 -10.87 1.91 34.66
C ASP A 315 -10.92 2.70 35.96
N ARG A 316 -11.75 2.25 36.90
CA ARG A 316 -11.85 2.90 38.22
C ARG A 316 -10.55 2.86 38.98
N LEU A 317 -9.86 1.72 38.92
CA LEU A 317 -8.56 1.57 39.54
C LEU A 317 -7.57 2.56 38.90
N LEU A 318 -7.42 2.57 37.58
CA LEU A 318 -6.49 3.46 36.88
C LEU A 318 -6.81 4.95 37.15
N ASP A 319 -8.09 5.33 37.18
CA ASP A 319 -8.55 6.69 37.53
C ASP A 319 -8.25 7.05 39.01
N ASP A 320 -8.29 6.09 39.93
CA ASP A 320 -7.95 6.29 41.34
C ASP A 320 -6.44 6.31 41.58
N LEU A 321 -5.70 5.56 40.78
CA LEU A 321 -4.28 5.29 40.90
C LEU A 321 -3.40 6.36 40.25
N TRP A 322 -3.81 6.84 39.09
CA TRP A 322 -3.07 7.83 38.34
C TRP A 322 -3.79 9.17 38.44
N ARG A 323 -3.40 9.97 39.44
CA ARG A 323 -3.93 11.32 39.69
C ARG A 323 -2.82 12.36 39.83
N PRO A 324 -2.18 12.77 38.72
CA PRO A 324 -1.25 13.88 38.72
C PRO A 324 -1.88 15.17 39.26
N ALA A 325 -1.07 16.01 39.87
CA ALA A 325 -1.53 17.22 40.57
C ALA A 325 -2.04 18.31 39.61
N SER A 326 -1.59 18.28 38.36
CA SER A 326 -1.96 19.20 37.28
C SER A 326 -3.38 18.96 36.73
N TRP A 327 -3.95 17.78 36.96
CA TRP A 327 -5.22 17.40 36.34
C TRP A 327 -6.40 18.13 36.98
N THR A 328 -7.10 18.93 36.18
CA THR A 328 -8.24 19.71 36.65
C THR A 328 -9.44 18.80 36.92
N ARG A 329 -9.87 18.72 38.19
CA ARG A 329 -11.04 17.93 38.65
C ARG A 329 -12.37 18.32 38.04
N ASP A 330 -12.46 19.49 37.41
CA ASP A 330 -13.72 20.10 37.02
C ASP A 330 -14.38 19.47 35.76
N GLN A 331 -13.75 18.47 35.11
CA GLN A 331 -14.24 17.89 33.84
C GLN A 331 -14.48 16.35 33.83
N GLY A 332 -14.37 15.64 34.97
CA GLY A 332 -14.62 14.19 35.06
C GLY A 332 -13.38 13.34 35.32
N GLY A 333 -13.52 12.01 35.40
CA GLY A 333 -12.41 11.07 35.54
C GLY A 333 -11.51 11.04 34.30
N LEU A 334 -10.29 10.50 34.42
CA LEU A 334 -9.34 10.37 33.31
C LEU A 334 -9.90 9.53 32.16
N ARG A 335 -10.64 8.46 32.51
CA ARG A 335 -11.27 7.53 31.56
C ARG A 335 -10.24 6.95 30.58
N LEU A 336 -9.09 6.53 31.10
CA LEU A 336 -7.94 6.15 30.28
C LEU A 336 -8.26 4.99 29.31
N LEU A 337 -8.94 3.93 29.78
CA LEU A 337 -9.26 2.82 28.88
C LEU A 337 -10.32 3.23 27.86
N ASP A 338 -11.22 4.18 28.16
CA ASP A 338 -12.12 4.74 27.15
C ASP A 338 -11.32 5.42 26.04
N ARG A 339 -10.38 6.31 26.41
CA ARG A 339 -9.55 7.03 25.44
C ARG A 339 -8.69 6.10 24.59
N LEU A 340 -8.05 5.12 25.24
CA LEU A 340 -7.21 4.14 24.57
C LEU A 340 -8.01 3.08 23.78
N SER A 341 -9.31 2.90 24.07
CA SER A 341 -10.16 1.95 23.33
C SER A 341 -10.52 2.43 21.92
N VAL A 342 -10.47 3.74 21.70
CA VAL A 342 -10.80 4.42 20.45
C VAL A 342 -9.70 4.26 19.39
N VAL A 343 -8.44 4.14 19.83
CA VAL A 343 -7.28 4.08 18.95
C VAL A 343 -6.82 2.64 18.69
N ARG A 344 -6.28 2.38 17.50
CA ARG A 344 -5.74 1.06 17.11
C ARG A 344 -4.35 0.81 17.72
N ARG A 345 -3.56 1.87 17.80
CA ARG A 345 -2.21 1.96 18.35
C ARG A 345 -2.00 3.35 18.95
N PHE A 346 -1.04 3.48 19.84
CA PHE A 346 -0.63 4.74 20.44
C PHE A 346 0.84 4.72 20.86
N ASP A 347 1.44 5.89 20.75
CA ASP A 347 2.77 6.24 21.25
C ASP A 347 2.65 7.39 22.26
N GLU A 348 3.77 8.01 22.65
CA GLU A 348 3.75 9.13 23.59
C GLU A 348 3.05 10.37 22.99
N PRO A 349 3.39 10.80 21.75
CA PRO A 349 2.69 11.88 21.07
C PRO A 349 1.17 11.72 20.94
N LEU A 350 0.68 10.55 20.52
CA LEU A 350 -0.76 10.32 20.41
C LEU A 350 -1.41 10.28 21.79
N LEU A 351 -0.77 9.67 22.80
CA LEU A 351 -1.29 9.71 24.17
C LEU A 351 -1.43 11.14 24.70
N ALA A 352 -0.46 12.01 24.41
CA ALA A 352 -0.56 13.44 24.73
C ALA A 352 -1.76 14.10 24.03
N ALA A 353 -1.96 13.82 22.73
CA ALA A 353 -3.09 14.35 21.98
C ALA A 353 -4.44 13.85 22.52
N LEU A 354 -4.54 12.58 22.91
CA LEU A 354 -5.74 12.00 23.52
C LEU A 354 -6.05 12.60 24.90
N LEU A 355 -5.05 13.16 25.59
CA LEU A 355 -5.17 13.74 26.93
C LEU A 355 -5.17 15.28 26.94
N GLN A 356 -5.18 15.93 25.77
CA GLN A 356 -5.02 17.38 25.67
C GLN A 356 -6.11 18.18 26.42
N ASP A 357 -7.30 17.61 26.60
CA ASP A 357 -8.42 18.21 27.35
C ASP A 357 -8.29 18.06 28.87
N THR A 358 -7.32 17.27 29.35
CA THR A 358 -7.11 17.03 30.80
C THR A 358 -6.14 18.00 31.46
N GLY A 359 -5.39 18.77 30.66
CA GLY A 359 -4.30 19.63 31.14
C GLY A 359 -3.02 18.89 31.53
N ALA A 360 -2.88 17.61 31.16
CA ALA A 360 -1.68 16.81 31.45
C ALA A 360 -0.40 17.43 30.86
N GLU A 361 0.66 17.49 31.66
CA GLU A 361 1.98 17.95 31.22
C GLU A 361 2.75 16.82 30.52
N ALA A 362 3.70 17.17 29.63
CA ALA A 362 4.47 16.18 28.87
C ALA A 362 5.19 15.15 29.75
N ALA A 363 5.77 15.57 30.88
CA ALA A 363 6.43 14.67 31.82
C ALA A 363 5.47 13.64 32.44
N GLU A 364 4.20 14.01 32.64
CA GLU A 364 3.16 13.14 33.20
C GLU A 364 2.66 12.15 32.15
N VAL A 365 2.55 12.58 30.89
CA VAL A 365 2.24 11.69 29.76
C VAL A 365 3.34 10.63 29.58
N SER A 366 4.61 11.05 29.59
CA SER A 366 5.75 10.12 29.47
C SER A 366 5.79 9.12 30.63
N ALA A 367 5.55 9.59 31.87
CA ALA A 367 5.47 8.71 33.03
C ALA A 367 4.30 7.72 32.92
N LEU A 368 3.13 8.15 32.41
CA LEU A 368 1.98 7.29 32.19
C LEU A 368 2.28 6.25 31.10
N GLN A 369 2.88 6.64 29.99
CA GLN A 369 3.28 5.72 28.93
C GLN A 369 4.25 4.66 29.47
N SER A 370 5.24 5.07 30.27
CA SER A 370 6.18 4.14 30.92
C SER A 370 5.45 3.13 31.82
N VAL A 371 4.41 3.54 32.55
CA VAL A 371 3.59 2.60 33.34
C VAL A 371 2.77 1.67 32.44
N LEU A 372 2.15 2.21 31.39
CA LEU A 372 1.34 1.44 30.43
C LEU A 372 2.15 0.35 29.73
N ARG A 373 3.41 0.62 29.36
CA ARG A 373 4.33 -0.37 28.76
C ARG A 373 4.50 -1.65 29.59
N HIS A 374 4.29 -1.58 30.90
CA HIS A 374 4.48 -2.71 31.81
C HIS A 374 3.17 -3.43 32.16
N GLN A 375 2.03 -2.99 31.61
CA GLN A 375 0.72 -3.58 31.87
C GLN A 375 0.40 -4.69 30.86
N SER A 376 -0.08 -5.84 31.32
CA SER A 376 -0.41 -7.03 30.52
C SER A 376 -1.59 -6.82 29.56
N PHE A 377 -2.36 -5.75 29.76
CA PHE A 377 -3.45 -5.36 28.86
C PHE A 377 -3.01 -4.37 27.78
N VAL A 378 -1.76 -3.92 27.82
CA VAL A 378 -1.10 -3.17 26.77
C VAL A 378 -0.10 -4.12 26.12
N VAL A 379 -0.16 -4.22 24.80
CA VAL A 379 0.74 -5.07 24.02
C VAL A 379 1.52 -4.21 23.05
N GLY A 380 2.75 -4.61 22.75
CA GLY A 380 3.49 -4.05 21.63
C GLY A 380 2.73 -4.28 20.32
N PHE A 381 2.90 -3.34 19.40
CA PHE A 381 2.47 -3.43 18.02
C PHE A 381 3.72 -3.33 17.15
N ASP A 382 3.93 -4.32 16.29
CA ASP A 382 5.10 -4.45 15.42
C ASP A 382 4.57 -4.71 14.01
N ASP A 383 4.33 -3.62 13.30
CA ASP A 383 4.10 -3.59 11.86
C ASP A 383 5.21 -2.76 11.21
N ASP A 384 6.39 -3.37 11.19
CA ASP A 384 7.53 -3.16 10.32
C ASP A 384 8.26 -1.81 10.36
N LEU A 385 7.73 -0.73 10.93
CA LEU A 385 8.45 0.57 10.90
C LEU A 385 8.40 1.43 12.19
N GLU A 386 7.42 1.30 13.10
CA GLU A 386 7.42 2.05 14.37
C GLU A 386 6.94 1.22 15.58
N GLN A 387 7.69 1.27 16.68
CA GLN A 387 7.35 0.63 17.95
C GLN A 387 6.13 1.31 18.60
N GLY A 388 4.95 0.73 18.44
CA GLY A 388 3.70 1.24 19.04
C GLY A 388 3.21 0.42 20.23
N LEU A 389 2.35 1.02 21.06
CA LEU A 389 1.56 0.31 22.07
C LEU A 389 0.11 0.20 21.60
N ARG A 390 -0.59 -0.85 22.01
CA ARG A 390 -2.05 -0.95 21.82
C ARG A 390 -2.70 -1.64 22.99
N LEU A 391 -3.99 -1.37 23.19
CA LEU A 391 -4.77 -2.20 24.10
C LEU A 391 -4.95 -3.59 23.51
N HIS A 392 -4.86 -4.62 24.36
CA HIS A 392 -5.20 -5.97 23.99
C HIS A 392 -6.65 -6.00 23.43
N GLU A 393 -6.85 -6.58 22.25
CA GLU A 393 -8.11 -6.49 21.48
C GLU A 393 -9.35 -6.87 22.31
N ALA A 394 -9.24 -7.92 23.14
CA ALA A 394 -10.32 -8.33 24.04
C ALA A 394 -10.78 -7.23 25.01
N VAL A 395 -9.90 -6.32 25.44
CA VAL A 395 -10.23 -5.13 26.25
C VAL A 395 -10.75 -4.02 25.35
N ARG A 396 -10.02 -3.73 24.27
CA ARG A 396 -10.30 -2.65 23.32
C ARG A 396 -11.72 -2.72 22.75
N SER A 397 -12.06 -3.76 21.98
CA SER A 397 -13.37 -3.85 21.31
C SER A 397 -14.54 -4.08 22.27
N ARG A 398 -14.29 -4.41 23.54
CA ARG A 398 -15.35 -4.38 24.58
C ARG A 398 -15.58 -3.00 25.10
N ARG A 399 -14.50 -2.30 25.44
CA ARG A 399 -14.60 -0.97 26.02
C ARG A 399 -15.14 0.03 25.01
N GLU A 400 -14.70 -0.08 23.76
CA GLU A 400 -15.23 0.68 22.63
C GLU A 400 -16.75 0.49 22.47
N ARG A 401 -17.24 -0.76 22.49
CA ARG A 401 -18.69 -1.04 22.44
C ARG A 401 -19.46 -0.43 23.62
N ALA A 402 -18.94 -0.59 24.83
CA ALA A 402 -19.55 0.01 26.02
C ALA A 402 -19.57 1.54 25.93
N LEU A 403 -18.51 2.14 25.38
CA LEU A 403 -18.38 3.58 25.21
C LEU A 403 -19.38 4.13 24.18
N LEU A 404 -19.55 3.43 23.05
CA LEU A 404 -20.55 3.75 22.03
C LEU A 404 -21.98 3.79 22.61
N ASP A 405 -22.31 2.86 23.50
CA ASP A 405 -23.63 2.77 24.14
C ASP A 405 -23.83 3.84 25.23
N GLN A 406 -22.77 4.27 25.90
CA GLN A 406 -22.84 5.11 27.11
C GLN A 406 -22.62 6.60 26.83
N ASP A 407 -21.69 6.95 25.95
CA ASP A 407 -21.25 8.33 25.74
C ASP A 407 -20.66 8.55 24.34
N LEU A 408 -21.56 8.59 23.34
CA LEU A 408 -21.21 8.81 21.94
C LEU A 408 -20.49 10.16 21.71
N ALA A 409 -20.83 11.20 22.47
CA ALA A 409 -20.19 12.51 22.33
C ALA A 409 -18.73 12.49 22.80
N PHE A 410 -18.42 11.74 23.85
CA PHE A 410 -17.01 11.51 24.23
C PHE A 410 -16.30 10.66 23.17
N TYR A 411 -16.91 9.56 22.72
CA TYR A 411 -16.35 8.70 21.67
C TYR A 411 -15.91 9.49 20.43
N ARG A 412 -16.81 10.33 19.88
CA ARG A 412 -16.53 11.15 18.70
C ARG A 412 -15.45 12.19 18.93
N ARG A 413 -15.44 12.84 20.09
CA ARG A 413 -14.40 13.81 20.47
C ARG A 413 -13.01 13.20 20.52
N ILE A 414 -12.87 12.01 21.11
CA ILE A 414 -11.58 11.31 21.18
C ILE A 414 -11.11 10.89 19.79
N HIS A 415 -12.02 10.44 18.92
CA HIS A 415 -11.70 10.23 17.50
C HIS A 415 -11.22 11.53 16.83
N GLY A 416 -11.84 12.68 17.11
CA GLY A 416 -11.38 13.98 16.62
C GLY A 416 -9.95 14.33 17.07
N TYR A 417 -9.58 14.03 18.33
CA TYR A 417 -8.22 14.24 18.82
C TYR A 417 -7.19 13.34 18.13
N ALA A 418 -7.54 12.07 17.91
CA ALA A 418 -6.69 11.15 17.15
C ALA A 418 -6.57 11.56 15.67
N ALA A 419 -7.65 12.02 15.05
CA ALA A 419 -7.66 12.51 13.67
C ALA A 419 -6.74 13.73 13.53
N GLY A 420 -6.87 14.74 14.39
CA GLY A 420 -6.01 15.93 14.35
C GLY A 420 -4.53 15.62 14.68
N HIS A 421 -4.25 14.58 15.45
CA HIS A 421 -2.87 14.11 15.62
C HIS A 421 -2.32 13.48 14.34
N ALA A 422 -3.06 12.56 13.73
CA ALA A 422 -2.65 11.91 12.48
C ALA A 422 -2.50 12.91 11.32
N GLU A 423 -3.39 13.89 11.22
CA GLU A 423 -3.30 15.00 10.26
C GLU A 423 -2.00 15.79 10.41
N ARG A 424 -1.59 16.12 11.64
CA ARG A 424 -0.31 16.79 11.88
C ARG A 424 0.89 15.95 11.45
N LEU A 425 0.85 14.64 11.66
CA LEU A 425 1.91 13.74 11.19
C LEU A 425 1.94 13.68 9.66
N LEU A 426 0.78 13.60 9.01
CA LEU A 426 0.69 13.66 7.55
C LEU A 426 1.27 14.96 6.99
N ASN A 427 0.97 16.11 7.60
CA ASN A 427 1.53 17.40 7.19
C ASN A 427 3.05 17.48 7.49
N ALA A 428 3.53 16.79 8.53
CA ALA A 428 4.97 16.72 8.82
C ALA A 428 5.74 15.97 7.71
N PHE A 429 5.13 14.95 7.10
CA PHE A 429 5.68 14.30 5.89
C PHE A 429 5.81 15.27 4.69
N GLU A 430 5.12 16.42 4.71
CA GLU A 430 5.14 17.42 3.63
C GLU A 430 6.19 18.53 3.83
N THR A 431 6.80 18.64 5.02
CA THR A 431 7.53 19.85 5.46
C THR A 431 9.02 19.65 5.74
N ASP A 432 9.65 18.58 5.23
CA ASP A 432 11.13 18.55 5.19
C ASP A 432 11.62 19.60 4.16
N GLU A 433 11.87 20.81 4.69
CA GLU A 433 11.99 22.14 4.06
C GLU A 433 13.07 22.31 2.94
N ASP A 434 13.69 21.25 2.44
CA ASP A 434 14.78 21.32 1.43
C ASP A 434 14.48 20.59 0.10
N ASP A 435 13.28 20.03 -0.08
CA ASP A 435 13.02 19.04 -1.12
C ASP A 435 12.08 19.52 -2.27
N ALA A 436 12.41 19.13 -3.52
CA ALA A 436 11.64 19.44 -4.72
C ALA A 436 10.15 19.03 -4.58
N LEU A 437 9.22 19.82 -5.12
CA LEU A 437 7.77 19.65 -4.96
C LEU A 437 7.29 18.21 -5.29
N TYR A 438 7.88 17.55 -6.30
CA TYR A 438 7.60 16.15 -6.65
C TYR A 438 7.91 15.16 -5.50
N ARG A 439 8.92 15.42 -4.65
CA ARG A 439 9.27 14.54 -3.52
C ARG A 439 8.17 14.42 -2.49
N THR A 440 7.37 15.47 -2.32
CA THR A 440 6.21 15.43 -1.43
C THR A 440 5.18 14.39 -1.90
N TRP A 441 5.07 14.13 -3.20
CA TRP A 441 4.16 13.13 -3.76
C TRP A 441 4.68 11.70 -3.64
N HIS A 442 6.00 11.48 -3.50
CA HIS A 442 6.55 10.13 -3.28
C HIS A 442 6.04 9.48 -1.98
N ARG A 443 5.46 10.26 -1.05
CA ARG A 443 4.73 9.75 0.13
C ARG A 443 3.67 8.70 -0.21
N TYR A 444 3.03 8.80 -1.38
CA TYR A 444 2.06 7.81 -1.83
C TYR A 444 2.70 6.45 -2.13
N GLU A 445 4.03 6.30 -2.15
CA GLU A 445 4.73 5.02 -2.23
C GLU A 445 5.18 4.48 -0.86
N HIS A 446 5.16 5.32 0.18
CA HIS A 446 5.68 4.98 1.51
C HIS A 446 4.64 4.24 2.36
N PRO A 447 4.89 2.98 2.78
CA PRO A 447 3.95 2.23 3.61
C PRO A 447 3.59 2.94 4.92
N GLU A 448 4.54 3.63 5.56
CA GLU A 448 4.30 4.41 6.78
C GLU A 448 3.23 5.48 6.58
N TRP A 449 3.33 6.21 5.47
CA TRP A 449 2.37 7.22 5.09
C TRP A 449 0.98 6.61 4.85
N HIS A 450 0.91 5.44 4.21
CA HIS A 450 -0.36 4.72 3.98
C HIS A 450 -1.05 4.36 5.29
N VAL A 451 -0.27 3.90 6.29
CA VAL A 451 -0.82 3.55 7.61
C VAL A 451 -1.31 4.81 8.32
N LEU A 452 -0.54 5.90 8.32
CA LEU A 452 -0.95 7.18 8.92
C LEU A 452 -2.19 7.75 8.27
N GLN A 453 -2.27 7.73 6.94
CA GLN A 453 -3.42 8.17 6.17
C GLN A 453 -4.66 7.31 6.47
N THR A 454 -4.46 6.00 6.63
CA THR A 454 -5.51 5.06 7.03
C THR A 454 -6.00 5.31 8.45
N ASP A 455 -5.11 5.65 9.38
CA ASP A 455 -5.44 6.05 10.76
C ASP A 455 -6.21 7.38 10.76
N TRP A 456 -5.75 8.38 10.02
CA TRP A 456 -6.41 9.67 9.90
C TRP A 456 -7.85 9.54 9.40
N LEU A 457 -8.08 8.90 8.24
CA LEU A 457 -9.43 8.73 7.67
C LEU A 457 -10.34 7.90 8.57
N PHE A 458 -9.81 6.85 9.21
CA PHE A 458 -10.57 6.03 10.17
C PHE A 458 -11.08 6.86 11.35
N HIS A 459 -10.23 7.73 11.91
CA HIS A 459 -10.56 8.58 13.03
C HIS A 459 -11.47 9.75 12.62
N LEU A 460 -11.19 10.40 11.49
CA LEU A 460 -11.98 11.50 10.95
C LEU A 460 -13.45 11.05 10.74
N ALA A 461 -13.65 9.89 10.12
CA ALA A 461 -14.96 9.31 9.84
C ALA A 461 -15.80 8.95 11.08
N ARG A 462 -15.17 8.86 12.27
CA ARG A 462 -15.81 8.55 13.55
C ARG A 462 -15.82 9.73 14.51
N SER A 463 -15.32 10.88 14.07
CA SER A 463 -15.29 12.12 14.84
C SER A 463 -16.63 12.87 14.76
N ASP A 464 -16.65 14.11 15.26
CA ASP A 464 -17.78 15.04 15.06
C ASP A 464 -17.69 15.81 13.72
N ALA A 465 -16.78 15.43 12.82
CA ALA A 465 -16.71 15.99 11.48
C ALA A 465 -18.01 15.78 10.71
N GLU A 466 -18.44 16.79 9.96
CA GLU A 466 -19.60 16.70 9.09
C GLU A 466 -19.35 15.66 7.98
N PRO A 467 -20.36 14.87 7.57
CA PRO A 467 -20.17 13.83 6.55
C PRO A 467 -19.52 14.34 5.25
N GLN A 468 -19.82 15.58 4.84
CA GLN A 468 -19.23 16.16 3.63
C GLN A 468 -17.72 16.39 3.78
N THR A 469 -17.23 16.77 4.96
CA THR A 469 -15.80 16.92 5.23
C THR A 469 -15.09 15.57 5.10
N VAL A 470 -15.72 14.50 5.60
CA VAL A 470 -15.19 13.14 5.47
C VAL A 470 -15.18 12.69 4.02
N ASP A 471 -16.29 12.88 3.29
CA ASP A 471 -16.40 12.55 1.86
C ASP A 471 -15.32 13.24 1.04
N LEU A 472 -15.07 14.54 1.30
CA LEU A 472 -14.03 15.32 0.62
C LEU A 472 -12.61 14.85 0.96
N ALA A 473 -12.35 14.49 2.21
CA ALA A 473 -11.06 13.92 2.60
C ALA A 473 -10.77 12.60 1.88
N PHE A 474 -11.77 11.71 1.78
CA PHE A 474 -11.63 10.48 1.00
C PHE A 474 -11.44 10.76 -0.50
N ALA A 475 -12.21 11.69 -1.07
CA ALA A 475 -12.09 12.07 -2.48
C ALA A 475 -10.71 12.65 -2.79
N ARG A 476 -10.21 13.56 -1.96
CA ARG A 476 -8.87 14.16 -2.08
C ARG A 476 -7.80 13.07 -2.12
N VAL A 477 -7.73 12.23 -1.09
CA VAL A 477 -6.66 11.23 -1.04
C VAL A 477 -6.79 10.20 -2.16
N PHE A 478 -8.01 9.83 -2.54
CA PHE A 478 -8.22 8.96 -3.69
C PHE A 478 -7.66 9.59 -4.96
N PHE A 479 -8.01 10.85 -5.26
CA PHE A 479 -7.58 11.49 -6.49
C PHE A 479 -6.08 11.77 -6.51
N ASP A 480 -5.47 12.09 -5.37
CA ASP A 480 -4.01 12.26 -5.29
C ASP A 480 -3.30 10.93 -5.58
N ALA A 481 -3.72 9.84 -4.92
CA ALA A 481 -3.18 8.51 -5.17
C ALA A 481 -3.43 8.05 -6.62
N PHE A 482 -4.58 8.43 -7.17
CA PHE A 482 -4.93 8.12 -8.55
C PHE A 482 -4.07 8.91 -9.54
N TRP A 483 -3.85 10.21 -9.34
CA TRP A 483 -2.97 11.00 -10.21
C TRP A 483 -1.52 10.54 -10.10
N TRP A 484 -1.06 10.20 -8.89
CA TRP A 484 0.32 9.77 -8.70
C TRP A 484 0.70 8.61 -9.63
N PHE A 485 0.08 7.44 -9.48
CA PHE A 485 0.29 6.28 -10.37
C PHE A 485 -0.99 5.56 -10.80
N GLY A 486 -2.08 5.72 -10.04
CA GLY A 486 -3.32 4.97 -10.26
C GLY A 486 -3.95 5.23 -11.62
N GLU A 487 -3.68 6.33 -12.30
CA GLU A 487 -4.15 6.65 -13.65
C GLU A 487 -3.40 5.88 -14.75
N ALA A 488 -2.18 5.43 -14.48
CA ALA A 488 -1.31 4.79 -15.45
C ALA A 488 -1.16 3.27 -15.23
N VAL A 489 -0.99 2.84 -13.98
CA VAL A 489 -0.69 1.44 -13.59
C VAL A 489 -1.61 1.00 -12.43
N PRO A 490 -1.70 -0.29 -12.07
CA PRO A 490 -2.47 -0.74 -10.92
C PRO A 490 -1.80 -0.17 -9.68
N PHE A 491 -2.58 0.51 -8.86
CA PHE A 491 -2.09 1.10 -7.64
C PHE A 491 -3.00 0.70 -6.48
N PRO A 492 -2.59 -0.31 -5.68
CA PRO A 492 -3.45 -0.91 -4.66
C PRO A 492 -4.04 0.09 -3.68
N LEU A 493 -3.30 1.17 -3.37
CA LEU A 493 -3.75 2.23 -2.48
C LEU A 493 -5.12 2.81 -2.89
N CYS A 494 -5.38 2.99 -4.19
CA CYS A 494 -6.68 3.49 -4.66
C CYS A 494 -7.84 2.59 -4.23
N ASP A 495 -7.69 1.27 -4.37
CA ASP A 495 -8.74 0.31 -4.03
C ASP A 495 -8.89 0.19 -2.51
N GLU A 496 -7.77 0.21 -1.77
CA GLU A 496 -7.78 0.21 -0.31
C GLU A 496 -8.51 1.43 0.28
N ILE A 497 -8.33 2.62 -0.31
CA ILE A 497 -9.05 3.84 0.10
C ILE A 497 -10.56 3.66 -0.07
N LEU A 498 -11.00 3.09 -1.20
CA LEU A 498 -12.42 2.90 -1.49
C LEU A 498 -13.06 1.83 -0.62
N ASP A 499 -12.36 0.73 -0.36
CA ASP A 499 -12.82 -0.33 0.54
C ASP A 499 -12.96 0.20 1.97
N ARG A 500 -11.98 0.99 2.44
CA ARG A 500 -12.08 1.68 3.73
C ARG A 500 -13.27 2.63 3.77
N PHE A 501 -13.52 3.39 2.71
CA PHE A 501 -14.67 4.30 2.64
C PHE A 501 -16.00 3.53 2.72
N GLU A 502 -16.11 2.37 2.07
CA GLU A 502 -17.29 1.49 2.17
C GLU A 502 -17.54 1.01 3.60
N ASP A 503 -16.49 0.65 4.33
CA ASP A 503 -16.56 0.13 5.69
C ASP A 503 -16.85 1.20 6.76
N MET A 504 -16.96 2.49 6.39
CA MET A 504 -17.22 3.55 7.35
C MET A 504 -18.69 3.56 7.83
N PRO A 505 -18.96 3.79 9.13
CA PRO A 505 -20.31 3.82 9.66
C PRO A 505 -21.22 4.84 8.95
N HIS A 506 -20.73 6.05 8.70
CA HIS A 506 -21.50 7.12 8.09
C HIS A 506 -21.82 6.86 6.60
N THR A 507 -21.03 6.06 5.89
CA THR A 507 -21.31 5.68 4.49
C THR A 507 -22.65 4.97 4.37
N ASN A 508 -23.02 4.14 5.36
CA ASN A 508 -24.32 3.49 5.37
C ASN A 508 -25.48 4.45 5.72
N GLU A 509 -25.19 5.50 6.48
CA GLU A 509 -26.16 6.47 6.99
C GLU A 509 -26.42 7.64 6.02
N SER A 510 -25.41 8.02 5.23
CA SER A 510 -25.43 9.17 4.32
C SER A 510 -25.65 8.74 2.86
N PRO A 511 -26.78 9.13 2.23
CA PRO A 511 -26.99 8.90 0.80
C PRO A 511 -25.91 9.56 -0.09
N ALA A 512 -25.39 10.71 0.32
CA ALA A 512 -24.35 11.43 -0.43
C ALA A 512 -23.02 10.68 -0.40
N SER A 513 -22.62 10.13 0.75
CA SER A 513 -21.40 9.33 0.90
C SER A 513 -21.45 8.07 0.05
N ARG A 514 -22.61 7.38 -0.02
CA ARG A 514 -22.81 6.26 -0.97
C ARG A 514 -22.71 6.69 -2.43
N GLU A 515 -23.17 7.90 -2.75
CA GLU A 515 -23.11 8.44 -4.10
C GLU A 515 -21.65 8.75 -4.50
N TRP A 516 -20.88 9.39 -3.60
CA TRP A 516 -19.43 9.58 -3.74
C TRP A 516 -18.71 8.26 -3.97
N LEU A 517 -18.86 7.29 -3.06
CA LEU A 517 -18.21 5.99 -3.18
C LEU A 517 -18.56 5.28 -4.50
N ARG A 518 -19.84 5.32 -4.91
CA ARG A 518 -20.28 4.72 -6.18
C ARG A 518 -19.58 5.38 -7.37
N HIS A 519 -19.50 6.72 -7.41
CA HIS A 519 -18.84 7.41 -8.50
C HIS A 519 -17.34 7.19 -8.51
N LEU A 520 -16.67 7.22 -7.36
CA LEU A 520 -15.24 6.94 -7.25
C LEU A 520 -14.91 5.50 -7.71
N ARG A 521 -15.69 4.50 -7.28
CA ARG A 521 -15.55 3.11 -7.77
C ARG A 521 -15.82 2.98 -9.27
N GLN A 522 -16.84 3.67 -9.78
CA GLN A 522 -17.12 3.68 -11.21
C GLN A 522 -15.96 4.30 -11.99
N PHE A 523 -15.43 5.44 -11.54
CA PHE A 523 -14.29 6.12 -12.15
C PHE A 523 -13.05 5.21 -12.13
N ARG A 524 -12.64 4.73 -10.95
CA ARG A 524 -11.51 3.78 -10.78
C ARG A 524 -11.62 2.55 -11.68
N GLY A 525 -12.82 1.98 -11.79
CA GLY A 525 -13.07 0.77 -12.57
C GLY A 525 -13.27 1.00 -14.07
N SER A 526 -13.41 2.25 -14.53
CA SER A 526 -13.66 2.56 -15.94
C SER A 526 -12.61 3.47 -16.60
N PHE A 527 -11.76 4.14 -15.82
CA PHE A 527 -10.72 5.00 -16.35
C PHE A 527 -9.54 4.17 -16.92
N PRO A 528 -9.27 4.23 -18.23
CA PRO A 528 -8.18 3.50 -18.87
C PRO A 528 -6.79 3.94 -18.39
N SER A 529 -5.74 3.23 -18.79
CA SER A 529 -4.37 3.71 -18.54
C SER A 529 -4.06 4.93 -19.43
N THR A 530 -3.58 6.03 -18.85
CA THR A 530 -3.10 7.21 -19.61
C THR A 530 -1.87 6.90 -20.45
N LEU A 531 -1.04 5.93 -20.03
CA LEU A 531 0.15 5.49 -20.76
C LEU A 531 -0.16 4.45 -21.83
N ARG A 532 -1.34 3.83 -21.80
CA ARG A 532 -1.81 2.79 -22.72
C ARG A 532 -3.29 2.99 -23.15
N PRO A 533 -3.66 4.17 -23.67
CA PRO A 533 -5.05 4.46 -24.04
C PRO A 533 -5.57 3.54 -25.16
N GLU A 534 -4.69 2.93 -25.95
CA GLU A 534 -5.01 1.96 -27.00
C GLU A 534 -5.66 0.67 -26.46
N TYR A 535 -5.53 0.39 -25.16
CA TYR A 535 -6.17 -0.77 -24.51
C TYR A 535 -7.55 -0.46 -23.94
N ALA A 536 -8.03 0.78 -24.04
CA ALA A 536 -9.35 1.15 -23.54
C ALA A 536 -10.46 0.30 -24.18
N GLU A 537 -11.33 -0.27 -23.34
CA GLU A 537 -12.52 -0.98 -23.80
C GLU A 537 -13.60 0.00 -24.27
N ALA A 538 -14.54 -0.50 -25.09
CA ALA A 538 -15.68 0.30 -25.52
C ALA A 538 -16.49 0.83 -24.31
N LYS A 539 -16.80 2.13 -24.33
CA LYS A 539 -17.55 2.85 -23.29
C LYS A 539 -16.82 3.14 -21.98
N GLN A 540 -15.53 2.81 -21.85
CA GLN A 540 -14.77 3.11 -20.64
C GLN A 540 -14.67 4.62 -20.39
N TRP A 541 -14.36 5.39 -21.43
CA TRP A 541 -14.34 6.86 -21.38
C TRP A 541 -15.70 7.45 -21.01
N GLU A 542 -16.79 6.98 -21.60
CA GLU A 542 -18.15 7.46 -21.31
C GLU A 542 -18.55 7.20 -19.85
N ARG A 543 -18.21 6.01 -19.31
CA ARG A 543 -18.48 5.70 -17.90
C ARG A 543 -17.64 6.53 -16.94
N SER A 544 -16.40 6.84 -17.32
CA SER A 544 -15.51 7.73 -16.56
C SER A 544 -16.09 9.15 -16.53
N TRP A 545 -16.56 9.63 -17.69
CA TRP A 545 -17.23 10.93 -17.83
C TRP A 545 -18.47 11.03 -16.94
N GLU A 546 -19.37 10.03 -16.99
CA GLU A 546 -20.57 9.98 -16.14
C GLU A 546 -20.22 10.00 -14.64
N ALA A 547 -19.13 9.34 -14.24
CA ALA A 547 -18.67 9.35 -12.87
C ALA A 547 -18.17 10.73 -12.44
N LEU A 548 -17.34 11.38 -13.26
CA LEU A 548 -16.82 12.73 -13.03
C LEU A 548 -17.94 13.77 -12.93
N GLN A 549 -18.93 13.72 -13.83
CA GLN A 549 -20.09 14.62 -13.78
C GLN A 549 -20.90 14.46 -12.48
N GLY A 550 -21.07 13.23 -12.02
CA GLY A 550 -21.73 12.96 -10.74
C GLY A 550 -20.95 13.49 -9.53
N MET A 551 -19.63 13.32 -9.53
CA MET A 551 -18.74 13.87 -8.49
C MET A 551 -18.72 15.40 -8.51
N SER A 552 -18.70 16.03 -9.69
CA SER A 552 -18.80 17.49 -9.81
C SER A 552 -20.09 18.02 -9.19
N ALA A 553 -21.23 17.36 -9.44
CA ALA A 553 -22.52 17.73 -8.86
C ALA A 553 -22.59 17.52 -7.33
N LEU A 554 -21.86 16.52 -6.80
CA LEU A 554 -21.68 16.32 -5.36
C LEU A 554 -20.82 17.43 -4.74
N LEU A 555 -19.71 17.76 -5.39
CA LEU A 555 -18.78 18.81 -4.95
C LEU A 555 -19.45 20.18 -4.93
N ASP A 556 -20.23 20.53 -5.96
CA ASP A 556 -20.99 21.78 -6.01
C ASP A 556 -22.08 21.89 -4.93
N ARG A 557 -22.55 20.75 -4.40
CA ARG A 557 -23.47 20.74 -3.24
C ARG A 557 -22.69 20.97 -1.95
N ALA A 558 -21.55 20.31 -1.78
CA ALA A 558 -20.69 20.46 -0.60
C ALA A 558 -20.15 21.90 -0.46
N ALA A 559 -19.66 22.48 -1.56
CA ALA A 559 -19.10 23.83 -1.61
C ALA A 559 -20.07 24.92 -1.11
N ARG A 560 -21.39 24.74 -1.27
CA ARG A 560 -22.39 25.72 -0.80
C ARG A 560 -22.51 25.81 0.72
N THR A 561 -22.06 24.78 1.43
CA THR A 561 -22.13 24.68 2.89
C THR A 561 -20.81 25.01 3.57
N ILE A 562 -19.72 25.03 2.80
CA ILE A 562 -18.38 25.32 3.29
C ILE A 562 -18.13 26.83 3.23
N ARG A 563 -17.47 27.35 4.28
CA ARG A 563 -17.12 28.77 4.34
C ARG A 563 -15.94 29.01 3.40
N GLN A 564 -16.07 30.00 2.52
CA GLN A 564 -14.98 30.44 1.67
C GLN A 564 -13.72 30.81 2.49
N ASP A 565 -12.54 30.50 1.97
CA ASP A 565 -11.23 30.70 2.61
C ASP A 565 -11.16 30.02 3.99
N SER A 566 -11.64 28.79 4.07
CA SER A 566 -11.45 27.88 5.21
C SER A 566 -10.57 26.70 4.79
N PRO A 567 -9.93 25.97 5.73
CA PRO A 567 -9.20 24.75 5.40
C PRO A 567 -10.06 23.71 4.65
N GLU A 568 -11.37 23.69 4.90
CA GLU A 568 -12.31 22.85 4.17
C GLU A 568 -12.56 23.35 2.74
N ASP A 569 -12.43 24.65 2.49
CA ASP A 569 -12.50 25.25 1.15
C ASP A 569 -11.28 24.84 0.33
N ASP A 570 -10.09 24.76 0.94
CA ASP A 570 -8.88 24.25 0.27
C ASP A 570 -9.09 22.82 -0.23
N ASN A 571 -9.74 21.95 0.56
CA ASN A 571 -10.11 20.59 0.13
C ASN A 571 -11.13 20.59 -1.03
N VAL A 572 -12.11 21.50 -1.01
CA VAL A 572 -13.08 21.65 -2.11
C VAL A 572 -12.36 22.06 -3.39
N MET A 573 -11.49 23.05 -3.29
CA MET A 573 -10.70 23.53 -4.42
C MET A 573 -9.80 22.40 -4.92
N HIS A 574 -9.05 21.72 -4.06
CA HIS A 574 -8.17 20.63 -4.47
C HIS A 574 -8.89 19.54 -5.27
N VAL A 575 -10.01 19.04 -4.74
CA VAL A 575 -10.85 18.04 -5.41
C VAL A 575 -11.46 18.60 -6.70
N ARG A 576 -11.82 19.89 -6.76
CA ARG A 576 -12.29 20.54 -7.99
C ARG A 576 -11.21 20.53 -9.06
N GLY A 577 -9.97 20.89 -8.70
CA GLY A 577 -8.85 20.90 -9.62
C GLY A 577 -8.62 19.53 -10.26
N LEU A 578 -8.63 18.49 -9.43
CA LEU A 578 -8.49 17.10 -9.87
C LEU A 578 -9.64 16.65 -10.78
N ILE A 579 -10.89 16.89 -10.37
CA ILE A 579 -12.05 16.53 -11.20
C ILE A 579 -11.99 17.24 -12.55
N GLN A 580 -11.66 18.54 -12.58
CA GLN A 580 -11.61 19.29 -13.84
C GLN A 580 -10.47 18.86 -14.75
N THR A 581 -9.35 18.43 -14.18
CA THR A 581 -8.24 17.81 -14.93
C THR A 581 -8.74 16.56 -15.66
N TYR A 582 -9.39 15.64 -14.95
CA TYR A 582 -9.91 14.42 -15.56
C TYR A 582 -11.13 14.64 -16.45
N VAL A 583 -11.94 15.68 -16.19
CA VAL A 583 -12.98 16.10 -17.14
C VAL A 583 -12.34 16.53 -18.46
N ALA A 584 -11.28 17.34 -18.43
CA ALA A 584 -10.60 17.74 -19.65
C ALA A 584 -10.03 16.53 -20.43
N GLU A 585 -9.31 15.63 -19.73
CA GLU A 585 -8.74 14.41 -20.31
C GLU A 585 -9.78 13.50 -20.96
N VAL A 586 -10.82 13.13 -20.20
CA VAL A 586 -11.89 12.26 -20.71
C VAL A 586 -12.67 12.96 -21.83
N GLY A 587 -12.88 14.28 -21.72
CA GLY A 587 -13.54 15.08 -22.74
C GLY A 587 -12.78 15.07 -24.07
N ALA A 588 -11.45 15.16 -24.01
CA ALA A 588 -10.58 15.07 -25.18
C ALA A 588 -10.71 13.72 -25.91
N HIS A 589 -10.76 12.62 -25.16
CA HIS A 589 -10.96 11.27 -25.70
C HIS A 589 -12.37 11.04 -26.26
N LEU A 590 -13.38 11.70 -25.69
CA LEU A 590 -14.76 11.66 -26.20
C LEU A 590 -15.01 12.62 -27.36
N GLY A 591 -14.00 13.39 -27.79
CA GLY A 591 -14.12 14.34 -28.89
C GLY A 591 -15.01 15.55 -28.56
N GLN A 592 -15.05 15.98 -27.29
CA GLN A 592 -15.70 17.23 -26.91
C GLN A 592 -15.02 18.42 -27.60
N PRO A 593 -15.72 19.56 -27.79
CA PRO A 593 -15.12 20.76 -28.36
C PRO A 593 -13.86 21.19 -27.60
N LEU A 594 -12.79 21.55 -28.32
CA LEU A 594 -11.51 21.95 -27.71
C LEU A 594 -11.69 23.10 -26.71
N GLU A 595 -12.58 24.04 -27.00
CA GLU A 595 -12.91 25.18 -26.12
C GLU A 595 -13.44 24.72 -24.76
N GLU A 596 -14.24 23.65 -24.72
CA GLU A 596 -14.77 23.07 -23.47
C GLU A 596 -13.68 22.31 -22.70
N VAL A 597 -12.82 21.57 -23.41
CA VAL A 597 -11.68 20.87 -22.83
C VAL A 597 -10.68 21.85 -22.21
N LEU A 598 -10.31 22.91 -22.95
CA LEU A 598 -9.40 23.95 -22.44
C LEU A 598 -10.03 24.78 -21.31
N ALA A 599 -11.36 24.95 -21.30
CA ALA A 599 -12.04 25.60 -20.17
C ALA A 599 -11.92 24.76 -18.89
N ALA A 600 -12.02 23.44 -18.98
CA ALA A 600 -11.82 22.54 -17.84
C ALA A 600 -10.38 22.58 -17.31
N TYR A 601 -9.36 22.52 -18.19
CA TYR A 601 -7.96 22.73 -17.75
C TYR A 601 -7.76 24.13 -17.15
N HIS A 602 -8.40 25.17 -17.69
CA HIS A 602 -8.29 26.52 -17.14
C HIS A 602 -8.89 26.61 -15.72
N GLU A 603 -10.02 25.96 -15.47
CA GLU A 603 -10.60 25.86 -14.13
C GLU A 603 -9.68 25.10 -13.18
N ALA A 604 -9.12 23.96 -13.61
CA ALA A 604 -8.14 23.19 -12.83
C ALA A 604 -6.92 24.04 -12.49
N ARG A 605 -6.36 24.72 -13.49
CA ARG A 605 -5.19 25.59 -13.33
C ARG A 605 -5.47 26.73 -12.34
N THR A 606 -6.61 27.39 -12.45
CA THR A 606 -7.00 28.49 -11.55
C THR A 606 -7.13 28.01 -10.10
N THR A 607 -7.64 26.79 -9.96
CA THR A 607 -7.84 26.14 -8.66
C THR A 607 -6.52 25.79 -7.99
N PHE A 608 -5.57 25.18 -8.71
CA PHE A 608 -4.24 24.88 -8.17
C PHE A 608 -3.38 26.13 -7.96
N ASP A 609 -3.57 27.19 -8.76
CA ASP A 609 -2.93 28.50 -8.57
C ASP A 609 -3.39 29.16 -7.25
N TYR A 610 -4.69 29.05 -6.92
CA TYR A 610 -5.23 29.51 -5.63
C TYR A 610 -4.61 28.77 -4.43
N LEU A 611 -4.35 27.47 -4.59
CA LEU A 611 -3.73 26.62 -3.56
C LEU A 611 -2.20 26.75 -3.50
N GLU A 612 -1.59 27.56 -4.38
CA GLU A 612 -0.13 27.68 -4.53
C GLU A 612 0.57 26.34 -4.87
N GLU A 613 -0.14 25.41 -5.52
CA GLU A 613 0.38 24.09 -5.92
C GLU A 613 1.12 24.16 -7.27
N GLU A 614 2.34 24.70 -7.26
CA GLU A 614 3.11 24.95 -8.48
C GLU A 614 3.37 23.69 -9.33
N TRP A 615 3.54 22.53 -8.69
CA TRP A 615 3.70 21.24 -9.38
C TRP A 615 2.46 20.89 -10.21
N CYS A 616 1.27 20.96 -9.60
CA CYS A 616 0.00 20.74 -10.29
C CYS A 616 -0.18 21.73 -11.44
N VAL A 617 0.12 23.02 -11.22
CA VAL A 617 0.04 24.05 -12.28
C VAL A 617 0.94 23.71 -13.47
N LEU A 618 2.17 23.24 -13.23
CA LEU A 618 3.08 22.86 -14.30
C LEU A 618 2.54 21.69 -15.13
N TRP A 619 1.95 20.69 -14.48
CA TRP A 619 1.30 19.56 -15.15
C TRP A 619 0.09 20.00 -15.99
N ILE A 620 -0.78 20.86 -15.45
CA ILE A 620 -1.94 21.37 -16.21
C ILE A 620 -1.50 22.21 -17.42
N ASP A 621 -0.47 23.03 -17.28
CA ASP A 621 0.08 23.79 -18.41
C ASP A 621 0.61 22.83 -19.50
N TYR A 622 1.26 21.71 -19.11
CA TYR A 622 1.68 20.67 -20.06
C TYR A 622 0.49 19.95 -20.72
N MET A 623 -0.46 19.43 -19.95
CA MET A 623 -1.59 18.64 -20.45
C MET A 623 -2.48 19.46 -21.40
N SER A 624 -2.71 20.74 -21.07
CA SER A 624 -3.43 21.66 -21.94
C SER A 624 -2.70 21.96 -23.27
N ALA A 625 -1.37 21.91 -23.28
CA ALA A 625 -0.57 22.03 -24.50
C ALA A 625 -0.56 20.74 -25.32
N ASP A 626 -0.47 19.59 -24.66
CA ASP A 626 -0.47 18.27 -25.30
C ASP A 626 -1.80 17.98 -26.00
N VAL A 627 -2.94 18.30 -25.37
CA VAL A 627 -4.26 18.07 -25.97
C VAL A 627 -4.45 18.84 -27.29
N MET A 628 -3.87 20.04 -27.42
CA MET A 628 -3.93 20.82 -28.66
C MET A 628 -3.13 20.18 -29.80
N CYS A 629 -2.22 19.25 -29.50
CA CYS A 629 -1.47 18.47 -30.48
C CYS A 629 -2.23 17.23 -30.96
N ALA A 630 -3.34 16.89 -30.30
CA ALA A 630 -4.04 15.65 -30.58
C ALA A 630 -4.68 15.68 -32.00
N PRO A 631 -4.65 14.58 -32.77
CA PRO A 631 -5.14 14.55 -34.15
C PRO A 631 -6.60 15.00 -34.35
N GLN A 632 -7.43 14.87 -33.32
CA GLN A 632 -8.83 15.30 -33.34
C GLN A 632 -9.01 16.83 -33.26
N TYR A 633 -7.95 17.59 -32.94
CA TYR A 633 -7.96 19.05 -32.84
C TYR A 633 -7.01 19.72 -33.86
N PRO A 634 -7.27 19.60 -35.17
CA PRO A 634 -6.39 20.12 -36.19
C PRO A 634 -6.31 21.66 -36.15
N GLY A 635 -5.15 22.20 -36.51
CA GLY A 635 -4.96 23.66 -36.67
C GLY A 635 -4.46 24.39 -35.42
N HIS A 636 -4.19 23.69 -34.32
CA HIS A 636 -3.74 24.28 -33.05
C HIS A 636 -2.24 24.07 -32.76
N LEU A 637 -1.47 23.51 -33.69
CA LEU A 637 -0.05 23.19 -33.50
C LEU A 637 0.83 24.43 -33.24
N ASP A 638 0.51 25.61 -33.80
CA ASP A 638 1.24 26.85 -33.52
C ASP A 638 1.02 27.33 -32.08
N GLU A 639 -0.20 27.14 -31.57
CA GLU A 639 -0.54 27.49 -30.21
C GLU A 639 0.15 26.56 -29.22
N ALA A 640 0.10 25.25 -29.47
CA ALA A 640 0.77 24.26 -28.65
C ALA A 640 2.29 24.48 -28.57
N GLU A 641 2.96 24.71 -29.71
CA GLU A 641 4.40 24.98 -29.76
C GLU A 641 4.77 26.25 -28.97
N ARG A 642 3.92 27.29 -29.02
CA ARG A 642 4.10 28.52 -28.26
C ARG A 642 3.98 28.32 -26.75
N GLN A 643 3.11 27.42 -26.31
CA GLN A 643 2.93 27.10 -24.88
C GLN A 643 4.03 26.18 -24.35
N ILE A 644 4.51 25.23 -25.16
CA ILE A 644 5.59 24.29 -24.80
C ILE A 644 6.94 24.97 -24.61
N GLY A 645 7.27 26.00 -25.40
CA GLY A 645 8.58 26.66 -25.36
C GLY A 645 9.00 27.12 -23.95
N PRO A 646 8.16 27.90 -23.23
CA PRO A 646 8.43 28.27 -21.84
C PRO A 646 8.44 27.11 -20.85
N LEU A 647 7.66 26.04 -21.10
CA LEU A 647 7.57 24.88 -20.21
C LEU A 647 8.87 24.11 -20.13
N GLU A 648 9.61 23.98 -21.24
CA GLU A 648 10.89 23.27 -21.25
C GLU A 648 11.87 23.84 -20.22
N ALA A 649 11.95 25.16 -20.10
CA ALA A 649 12.82 25.82 -19.14
C ALA A 649 12.36 25.57 -17.69
N ARG A 650 11.06 25.69 -17.41
CA ARG A 650 10.48 25.44 -16.08
C ARG A 650 10.68 23.98 -15.63
N ILE A 651 10.37 23.03 -16.51
CA ILE A 651 10.61 21.59 -16.30
C ILE A 651 12.11 21.32 -16.05
N ALA A 652 12.99 22.03 -16.75
CA ALA A 652 14.42 21.87 -16.54
C ALA A 652 14.87 22.39 -15.16
N GLU A 653 14.37 23.56 -14.75
CA GLU A 653 14.65 24.22 -13.48
C GLU A 653 14.12 23.44 -12.27
N GLN A 654 12.92 22.87 -12.36
CA GLN A 654 12.30 22.07 -11.30
C GLN A 654 12.78 20.61 -11.25
N ALA A 655 13.64 20.20 -12.19
CA ALA A 655 14.13 18.82 -12.32
C ALA A 655 13.02 17.75 -12.52
N GLU A 656 11.87 18.12 -13.10
CA GLU A 656 10.75 17.22 -13.40
C GLU A 656 11.08 16.23 -14.51
N TYR A 657 11.69 15.10 -14.16
CA TYR A 657 12.22 14.13 -15.13
C TYR A 657 11.15 13.46 -15.96
N GLU A 658 9.96 13.25 -15.39
CA GLU A 658 8.83 12.65 -16.08
C GLU A 658 8.28 13.57 -17.16
N LEU A 659 8.00 14.83 -16.83
CA LEU A 659 7.56 15.82 -17.81
C LEU A 659 8.58 16.02 -18.93
N ARG A 660 9.89 15.81 -18.69
CA ARG A 660 10.89 15.81 -19.79
C ARG A 660 10.67 14.67 -20.79
N VAL A 661 10.25 13.50 -20.32
CA VAL A 661 9.89 12.36 -21.19
C VAL A 661 8.70 12.74 -22.06
N LEU A 662 7.64 13.22 -21.41
CA LEU A 662 6.36 13.54 -22.04
C LEU A 662 6.50 14.72 -23.02
N LEU A 663 7.18 15.79 -22.62
CA LEU A 663 7.44 16.96 -23.46
C LEU A 663 8.24 16.62 -24.73
N ALA A 664 9.24 15.74 -24.60
CA ALA A 664 10.04 15.30 -25.75
C ALA A 664 9.16 14.57 -26.79
N GLU A 665 8.17 13.82 -26.32
CA GLU A 665 7.21 13.12 -27.16
C GLU A 665 6.19 14.07 -27.80
N THR A 666 5.57 14.97 -27.04
CA THR A 666 4.65 15.98 -27.60
C THR A 666 5.33 16.80 -28.69
N LEU A 667 6.57 17.23 -28.47
CA LEU A 667 7.37 17.92 -29.49
C LEU A 667 7.68 17.03 -30.70
N ALA A 668 7.88 15.73 -30.50
CA ALA A 668 8.06 14.79 -31.60
C ALA A 668 6.79 14.71 -32.47
N GLU A 669 5.63 14.64 -31.84
CA GLU A 669 4.32 14.57 -32.50
C GLU A 669 3.97 15.86 -33.26
N ILE A 670 4.23 17.04 -32.67
CA ILE A 670 4.08 18.32 -33.37
C ILE A 670 4.93 18.32 -34.65
N ARG A 671 6.20 17.91 -34.56
CA ARG A 671 7.12 17.90 -35.71
C ARG A 671 6.72 16.88 -36.75
N TRP A 672 6.22 15.73 -36.31
CA TRP A 672 5.72 14.68 -37.17
C TRP A 672 4.55 15.20 -38.00
N GLN A 673 3.54 15.82 -37.37
CA GLN A 673 2.40 16.38 -38.07
C GLN A 673 2.80 17.51 -39.03
N ARG A 674 3.64 18.45 -38.59
CA ARG A 674 4.15 19.54 -39.44
C ARG A 674 4.96 19.07 -40.64
N ALA A 675 5.57 17.88 -40.58
CA ALA A 675 6.29 17.33 -41.73
C ALA A 675 5.39 17.13 -42.96
N PHE A 676 4.08 16.97 -42.75
CA PHE A 676 3.11 16.76 -43.81
C PHE A 676 2.37 18.04 -44.23
N GLU A 677 2.61 19.16 -43.55
CA GLU A 677 2.09 20.49 -43.92
C GLU A 677 3.02 21.24 -44.89
N VAL A 678 4.28 20.80 -44.98
CA VAL A 678 5.33 21.41 -45.80
C VAL A 678 5.58 20.63 -47.09
N PRO A 679 6.21 21.23 -48.12
CA PRO A 679 6.60 20.51 -49.33
C PRO A 679 7.52 19.31 -49.04
N PRO A 680 7.51 18.23 -49.86
CA PRO A 680 8.33 17.04 -49.66
C PRO A 680 9.84 17.30 -49.49
N SER A 681 10.36 18.36 -50.12
CA SER A 681 11.75 18.80 -50.00
C SER A 681 12.11 19.28 -48.58
N GLU A 682 11.14 19.79 -47.83
CA GLU A 682 11.31 20.28 -46.45
C GLU A 682 10.86 19.26 -45.39
N ALA A 683 9.99 18.33 -45.77
CA ALA A 683 9.45 17.27 -44.91
C ALA A 683 10.56 16.43 -44.25
N ALA A 684 11.65 16.14 -44.97
CA ALA A 684 12.77 15.34 -44.44
C ALA A 684 13.38 15.93 -43.15
N GLY A 685 13.53 17.25 -43.08
CA GLY A 685 14.08 17.92 -41.90
C GLY A 685 13.16 17.82 -40.69
N ARG A 686 11.84 17.92 -40.91
CA ARG A 686 10.81 17.80 -39.86
C ARG A 686 10.68 16.36 -39.37
N LEU A 687 10.65 15.37 -40.28
CA LEU A 687 10.66 13.95 -39.95
C LEU A 687 11.90 13.57 -39.14
N ARG A 688 13.08 14.08 -39.53
CA ARG A 688 14.31 13.90 -38.75
C ARG A 688 14.16 14.41 -37.32
N ALA A 689 13.68 15.65 -37.17
CA ALA A 689 13.53 16.28 -35.86
C ALA A 689 12.46 15.59 -34.98
N ALA A 690 11.44 14.98 -35.59
CA ALA A 690 10.44 14.16 -34.90
C ALA A 690 11.06 12.86 -34.36
N LEU A 691 11.75 12.09 -35.21
CA LEU A 691 12.38 10.83 -34.80
C LEU A 691 13.48 11.03 -33.76
N ASP A 692 14.27 12.10 -33.90
CA ASP A 692 15.28 12.48 -32.91
C ASP A 692 14.64 12.79 -31.54
N ALA A 693 13.46 13.41 -31.52
CA ALA A 693 12.71 13.70 -30.30
C ALA A 693 12.07 12.45 -29.68
N HIS A 694 11.48 11.54 -30.47
CA HIS A 694 11.03 10.24 -29.95
C HIS A 694 12.18 9.43 -29.33
N ALA A 695 13.34 9.39 -29.98
CA ALA A 695 14.51 8.72 -29.43
C ALA A 695 15.00 9.36 -28.11
N ARG A 696 14.82 10.68 -27.94
CA ARG A 696 15.07 11.36 -26.68
C ARG A 696 14.05 11.00 -25.61
N ALA A 697 12.76 10.94 -25.95
CA ALA A 697 11.73 10.50 -25.02
C ALA A 697 12.07 9.10 -24.46
N VAL A 698 12.45 8.16 -25.33
CA VAL A 698 12.93 6.82 -24.92
C VAL A 698 14.17 6.89 -24.04
N MET A 699 15.15 7.75 -24.37
CA MET A 699 16.36 7.92 -23.56
C MET A 699 16.06 8.49 -22.17
N HIS A 700 15.20 9.51 -22.09
CA HIS A 700 14.79 10.10 -20.82
C HIS A 700 14.02 9.09 -19.97
N ALA A 701 13.11 8.32 -20.56
CA ALA A 701 12.37 7.28 -19.85
C ALA A 701 13.28 6.13 -19.38
N TYR A 702 14.27 5.73 -20.19
CA TYR A 702 15.28 4.74 -19.79
C TYR A 702 16.04 5.19 -18.53
N VAL A 703 16.45 6.45 -18.50
CA VAL A 703 17.18 7.05 -17.38
C VAL A 703 16.28 7.25 -16.15
N PHE A 704 15.02 7.64 -16.37
CA PHE A 704 14.03 7.87 -15.31
C PHE A 704 13.79 6.64 -14.44
N ASN A 705 14.06 5.42 -14.93
CA ASN A 705 14.03 4.21 -14.10
C ASN A 705 14.99 4.24 -12.90
N THR A 706 16.05 5.06 -12.91
CA THR A 706 17.00 5.16 -11.76
C THR A 706 17.35 6.59 -11.34
N ARG A 707 17.00 7.57 -12.18
CA ARG A 707 17.18 8.98 -11.91
C ARG A 707 15.82 9.66 -11.99
N GLN A 708 15.10 9.54 -10.87
CA GLN A 708 13.91 10.30 -10.55
C GLN A 708 14.39 11.43 -9.62
N GLU A 709 13.72 11.68 -8.50
CA GLU A 709 14.08 12.73 -7.54
C GLU A 709 15.36 12.46 -6.74
N MET A 710 15.57 11.20 -6.40
CA MET A 710 16.74 10.74 -5.68
C MET A 710 17.64 10.01 -6.66
N PRO A 711 18.95 10.35 -6.71
CA PRO A 711 19.91 9.54 -7.42
C PRO A 711 19.84 8.10 -6.91
N ASP A 712 19.89 7.14 -7.83
CA ASP A 712 19.91 5.71 -7.52
C ASP A 712 18.61 5.16 -6.89
N GLN A 713 17.46 5.76 -7.21
CA GLN A 713 16.16 5.12 -6.98
C GLN A 713 16.04 3.81 -7.76
N ALA A 714 15.25 2.89 -7.22
CA ALA A 714 14.97 1.63 -7.89
C ALA A 714 13.91 1.84 -8.99
N PRO A 715 13.97 1.07 -10.10
CA PRO A 715 12.87 1.04 -11.06
C PRO A 715 11.56 0.61 -10.39
N SER A 716 10.46 1.26 -10.75
CA SER A 716 9.12 0.88 -10.32
C SER A 716 8.30 0.37 -11.51
N GLU A 717 7.12 -0.19 -11.23
CA GLU A 717 6.20 -0.60 -12.29
C GLU A 717 5.80 0.59 -13.17
N TYR A 718 5.63 1.77 -12.56
CA TYR A 718 5.33 3.00 -13.28
C TYR A 718 6.42 3.36 -14.28
N THR A 719 7.68 3.46 -13.83
CA THR A 719 8.80 3.84 -14.70
C THR A 719 9.05 2.82 -15.81
N ARG A 720 8.77 1.54 -15.53
CA ARG A 720 8.82 0.46 -16.53
C ARG A 720 7.77 0.68 -17.62
N VAL A 721 6.49 0.86 -17.25
CA VAL A 721 5.39 1.01 -18.22
C VAL A 721 5.54 2.30 -19.03
N LEU A 722 5.99 3.40 -18.41
CA LEU A 722 6.33 4.63 -19.14
C LEU A 722 7.41 4.38 -20.18
N TYR A 723 8.49 3.69 -19.80
CA TYR A 723 9.58 3.36 -20.73
C TYR A 723 9.12 2.47 -21.88
N GLU A 724 8.37 1.41 -21.60
CA GLU A 724 7.78 0.54 -22.61
C GLU A 724 6.87 1.33 -23.57
N SER A 725 6.04 2.23 -23.03
CA SER A 725 5.12 3.05 -23.84
C SER A 725 5.88 3.96 -24.79
N ARG A 726 6.93 4.63 -24.33
CA ARG A 726 7.77 5.47 -25.21
C ARG A 726 8.51 4.65 -26.27
N MET A 727 8.99 3.45 -25.92
CA MET A 727 9.60 2.54 -26.89
C MET A 727 8.60 2.17 -28.00
N ASP A 728 7.36 1.87 -27.63
CA ASP A 728 6.32 1.47 -28.58
C ASP A 728 5.91 2.62 -29.50
N HIS A 729 5.77 3.85 -28.99
CA HIS A 729 5.50 5.03 -29.81
C HIS A 729 6.64 5.32 -30.80
N ALA A 730 7.90 5.27 -30.35
CA ALA A 730 9.05 5.44 -31.24
C ALA A 730 9.10 4.36 -32.33
N ARG A 731 8.80 3.10 -31.98
CA ARG A 731 8.70 2.00 -32.96
C ARG A 731 7.53 2.17 -33.92
N ALA A 732 6.37 2.59 -33.44
CA ALA A 732 5.19 2.85 -34.27
C ALA A 732 5.50 3.91 -35.34
N ARG A 733 6.14 5.02 -34.95
CA ARG A 733 6.54 6.07 -35.90
C ARG A 733 7.60 5.62 -36.90
N MET A 734 8.54 4.76 -36.48
CA MET A 734 9.48 4.13 -37.41
C MET A 734 8.78 3.21 -38.42
N ARG A 735 7.75 2.47 -38.00
CA ARG A 735 6.92 1.63 -38.88
C ARG A 735 6.08 2.48 -39.82
N ASP A 736 5.43 3.53 -39.33
CA ASP A 736 4.68 4.48 -40.16
C ASP A 736 5.56 5.08 -41.25
N LEU A 737 6.80 5.45 -40.91
CA LEU A 737 7.75 5.98 -41.88
C LEU A 737 8.14 4.95 -42.94
N ASN A 738 8.32 3.68 -42.53
CA ASN A 738 8.59 2.60 -43.48
C ASN A 738 7.39 2.41 -44.43
N LEU A 739 6.17 2.40 -43.91
CA LEU A 739 4.93 2.31 -44.69
C LEU A 739 4.82 3.47 -45.68
N ILE A 740 5.10 4.71 -45.27
CA ILE A 740 5.12 5.87 -46.17
C ILE A 740 6.16 5.67 -47.27
N SER A 741 7.32 5.09 -46.97
CA SER A 741 8.39 4.85 -47.96
C SER A 741 8.03 3.79 -49.02
N GLU A 742 7.09 2.89 -48.69
CA GLU A 742 6.64 1.78 -49.52
C GLU A 742 5.31 2.07 -50.24
N ASP A 743 4.49 3.00 -49.73
CA ASP A 743 3.17 3.34 -50.25
C ASP A 743 3.25 4.03 -51.62
N GLY A 744 3.08 3.24 -52.69
CA GLY A 744 3.12 3.72 -54.08
C GLY A 744 2.08 4.79 -54.46
N SER A 745 1.09 5.07 -53.60
CA SER A 745 0.13 6.18 -53.80
C SER A 745 0.69 7.55 -53.38
N ARG A 746 1.79 7.59 -52.62
CA ARG A 746 2.43 8.81 -52.14
C ARG A 746 3.39 9.41 -53.16
N ASP A 747 3.61 10.71 -53.02
CA ASP A 747 4.57 11.48 -53.81
C ASP A 747 5.97 10.82 -53.81
N GLY A 748 6.61 10.77 -54.97
CA GLY A 748 7.89 10.06 -55.15
C GLY A 748 9.04 10.67 -54.35
N GLU A 749 9.06 11.99 -54.16
CA GLU A 749 10.07 12.66 -53.35
C GLU A 749 9.85 12.39 -51.87
N LEU A 750 8.58 12.41 -51.41
CA LEU A 750 8.23 12.08 -50.03
C LEU A 750 8.63 10.63 -49.68
N ARG A 751 8.38 9.66 -50.58
CA ARG A 751 8.80 8.26 -50.37
C ARG A 751 10.31 8.13 -50.25
N ALA A 752 11.04 8.82 -51.12
CA ALA A 752 12.50 8.82 -51.09
C ALA A 752 13.05 9.50 -49.82
N ALA A 753 12.41 10.59 -49.37
CA ALA A 753 12.74 11.24 -48.11
C ALA A 753 12.47 10.33 -46.90
N ALA A 754 11.28 9.70 -46.85
CA ALA A 754 10.90 8.77 -45.79
C ALA A 754 11.87 7.59 -45.69
N ARG A 755 12.24 6.97 -46.81
CA ARG A 755 13.23 5.86 -46.83
C ARG A 755 14.58 6.29 -46.27
N ARG A 756 15.11 7.42 -46.75
CA ARG A 756 16.42 7.93 -46.29
C ARG A 756 16.38 8.24 -44.79
N GLU A 757 15.31 8.86 -44.30
CA GLU A 757 15.21 9.20 -42.89
C GLU A 757 14.98 7.97 -42.00
N HIS A 758 14.24 6.96 -42.47
CA HIS A 758 14.11 5.69 -41.75
C HIS A 758 15.49 5.04 -41.54
N GLU A 759 16.27 4.86 -42.62
CA GLU A 759 17.62 4.28 -42.53
C GLU A 759 18.56 5.13 -41.65
N ALA A 760 18.51 6.45 -41.79
CA ALA A 760 19.37 7.35 -41.03
C ALA A 760 18.98 7.41 -39.53
N ALA A 761 17.69 7.30 -39.20
CA ALA A 761 17.21 7.27 -37.82
C ALA A 761 17.68 6.01 -37.08
N LEU A 762 17.66 4.83 -37.74
CA LEU A 762 18.20 3.59 -37.15
C LEU A 762 19.66 3.76 -36.70
N VAL A 763 20.49 4.42 -37.52
CA VAL A 763 21.90 4.68 -37.20
C VAL A 763 22.04 5.65 -36.03
N ARG A 764 21.22 6.70 -35.98
CA ARG A 764 21.24 7.69 -34.88
C ARG A 764 20.78 7.07 -33.56
N MET A 765 19.72 6.27 -33.58
CA MET A 765 19.20 5.57 -32.40
C MET A 765 20.19 4.52 -31.87
N ASP A 766 20.80 3.70 -32.75
CA ASP A 766 21.90 2.79 -32.37
C ASP A 766 23.04 3.55 -31.69
N ARG A 767 23.46 4.67 -32.30
CA ARG A 767 24.54 5.48 -31.75
C ARG A 767 24.17 6.05 -30.39
N LEU A 768 22.91 6.47 -30.17
CA LEU A 768 22.43 7.00 -28.90
C LEU A 768 22.62 5.98 -27.78
N PHE A 769 22.15 4.74 -27.98
CA PHE A 769 22.17 3.65 -26.99
C PHE A 769 23.45 2.80 -26.99
N ARG A 770 24.42 3.09 -27.84
CA ARG A 770 25.74 2.42 -27.87
C ARG A 770 26.42 2.25 -26.50
N PRO A 771 26.36 3.22 -25.55
CA PRO A 771 26.96 3.03 -24.22
C PRO A 771 26.35 1.85 -23.44
N TYR A 772 25.03 1.66 -23.52
CA TYR A 772 24.36 0.53 -22.89
C TYR A 772 24.85 -0.80 -23.49
N TRP A 773 24.82 -0.92 -24.82
CA TRP A 773 25.25 -2.14 -25.50
C TRP A 773 26.74 -2.45 -25.31
N ALA A 774 27.58 -1.44 -25.12
CA ALA A 774 28.98 -1.64 -24.77
C ALA A 774 29.15 -2.20 -23.36
N HIS A 775 28.33 -1.76 -22.40
CA HIS A 775 28.34 -2.24 -21.02
C HIS A 775 27.91 -3.71 -20.91
N VAL A 776 26.77 -4.07 -21.52
CA VAL A 776 26.25 -5.46 -21.49
C VAL A 776 27.26 -6.45 -22.08
N ARG A 777 27.89 -6.12 -23.22
CA ARG A 777 28.93 -6.98 -23.83
C ARG A 777 30.15 -7.19 -22.93
N GLN A 778 30.49 -6.22 -22.09
CA GLN A 778 31.60 -6.34 -21.15
C GLN A 778 31.21 -7.22 -19.96
N ALA A 779 29.98 -7.08 -19.46
CA ALA A 779 29.45 -7.86 -18.34
C ALA A 779 29.30 -9.36 -18.68
N GLU A 780 28.87 -9.69 -19.91
CA GLU A 780 28.65 -11.07 -20.37
C GLU A 780 29.92 -11.81 -20.85
N GLY A 781 31.12 -11.27 -20.59
CA GLY A 781 32.38 -11.96 -20.89
C GLY A 781 32.65 -12.20 -22.38
N GLY A 782 32.07 -11.40 -23.28
CA GLY A 782 32.34 -11.47 -24.72
C GLY A 782 31.64 -12.61 -25.47
N ALA A 783 30.78 -13.40 -24.82
CA ALA A 783 29.98 -14.44 -25.46
C ALA A 783 28.69 -13.89 -26.07
N SER A 784 28.82 -13.26 -27.24
CA SER A 784 27.77 -13.12 -28.27
C SER A 784 26.31 -12.95 -27.82
N ALA A 785 25.96 -11.82 -27.20
CA ALA A 785 24.69 -11.16 -27.56
C ALA A 785 24.92 -10.41 -28.89
N GLY A 786 24.88 -11.14 -30.01
CA GLY A 786 24.94 -10.55 -31.34
C GLY A 786 23.67 -9.71 -31.59
N PRO A 787 23.78 -8.47 -32.10
CA PRO A 787 22.62 -7.67 -32.43
C PRO A 787 21.94 -8.24 -33.68
N ARG A 788 20.61 -8.39 -33.60
CA ARG A 788 19.69 -8.85 -34.66
C ARG A 788 19.85 -10.32 -35.04
N THR A 789 18.94 -11.17 -34.55
CA THR A 789 18.67 -12.45 -35.19
C THR A 789 18.33 -12.20 -36.67
N ALA A 790 19.01 -12.88 -37.58
CA ALA A 790 18.72 -12.78 -39.00
C ALA A 790 17.27 -13.21 -39.26
N GLY A 791 16.37 -12.24 -39.50
CA GLY A 791 14.94 -12.45 -39.69
C GLY A 791 14.00 -11.82 -38.64
N GLY A 792 14.52 -11.18 -37.58
CA GLY A 792 13.71 -10.42 -36.60
C GLY A 792 13.32 -9.00 -37.07
N ASP A 793 12.42 -8.31 -36.35
CA ASP A 793 12.05 -6.92 -36.63
C ASP A 793 13.34 -6.08 -36.57
N PRO A 794 13.68 -5.27 -37.60
CA PRO A 794 14.88 -4.42 -37.57
C PRO A 794 14.91 -3.45 -36.38
N LEU A 795 13.77 -3.21 -35.73
CA LEU A 795 13.62 -2.42 -34.50
C LEU A 795 13.97 -3.20 -33.21
N ASP A 796 14.09 -4.54 -33.29
CA ASP A 796 14.51 -5.38 -32.17
C ASP A 796 15.99 -5.11 -31.83
N GLY A 797 16.24 -4.78 -30.57
CA GLY A 797 17.58 -4.50 -30.06
C GLY A 797 18.13 -3.11 -30.39
N ILE A 798 17.31 -2.17 -30.86
CA ILE A 798 17.72 -0.75 -30.95
C ILE A 798 17.76 -0.11 -29.57
N PHE A 799 16.67 -0.30 -28.81
CA PHE A 799 16.51 0.23 -27.46
C PHE A 799 16.87 -0.84 -26.43
N PRO A 800 17.42 -0.44 -25.26
CA PRO A 800 17.57 -1.33 -24.12
C PRO A 800 16.23 -2.02 -23.77
N PRO A 801 16.23 -3.30 -23.37
CA PRO A 801 15.02 -3.94 -22.84
C PRO A 801 14.55 -3.21 -21.56
N PRO A 802 13.24 -3.25 -21.24
CA PRO A 802 12.72 -2.74 -19.97
C PRO A 802 13.25 -3.54 -18.76
N PRO A 803 13.21 -2.99 -17.54
CA PRO A 803 13.54 -3.74 -16.34
C PRO A 803 12.59 -4.93 -16.18
N THR A 804 13.13 -6.06 -15.72
CA THR A 804 12.33 -7.24 -15.36
C THR A 804 11.73 -7.08 -13.96
N SER A 805 10.79 -7.96 -13.57
CA SER A 805 10.23 -7.97 -12.21
C SER A 805 11.30 -8.08 -11.13
N ALA A 806 12.38 -8.84 -11.39
CA ALA A 806 13.51 -8.97 -10.47
C ALA A 806 14.38 -7.69 -10.35
N ASP A 807 14.26 -6.76 -11.30
CA ASP A 807 14.95 -5.47 -11.25
C ASP A 807 14.13 -4.41 -10.49
N LEU A 808 12.81 -4.59 -10.40
CA LEU A 808 11.91 -3.64 -9.74
C LEU A 808 12.19 -3.57 -8.24
N ASN A 809 12.04 -2.37 -7.67
CA ASN A 809 12.27 -2.08 -6.25
C ASN A 809 13.70 -2.44 -5.75
N THR A 810 14.62 -2.77 -6.66
CA THR A 810 15.98 -3.21 -6.36
C THR A 810 17.00 -2.19 -6.86
N ARG A 811 17.58 -1.40 -5.94
CA ARG A 811 18.55 -0.33 -6.28
C ARG A 811 19.85 -0.83 -6.93
N SER A 812 20.23 -2.09 -6.69
CA SER A 812 21.50 -2.67 -7.14
C SER A 812 21.32 -3.80 -8.15
N SER A 813 20.28 -3.72 -8.99
CA SER A 813 20.04 -4.70 -10.04
C SER A 813 21.02 -4.53 -11.22
N PRO A 814 21.28 -5.59 -12.03
CA PRO A 814 22.07 -5.47 -13.25
C PRO A 814 21.50 -4.42 -14.22
N PHE A 815 20.17 -4.27 -14.25
CA PHE A 815 19.52 -3.21 -15.00
C PHE A 815 19.91 -1.83 -14.46
N ALA A 816 19.77 -1.60 -13.14
CA ALA A 816 20.12 -0.31 -12.53
C ALA A 816 21.59 0.05 -12.74
N ASP A 817 22.50 -0.92 -12.67
CA ASP A 817 23.93 -0.74 -12.99
C ASP A 817 24.16 -0.28 -14.43
N ALA A 818 23.43 -0.85 -15.38
CA ALA A 818 23.50 -0.46 -16.78
C ALA A 818 22.98 0.97 -17.01
N VAL A 819 21.88 1.36 -16.36
CA VAL A 819 21.36 2.74 -16.43
C VAL A 819 22.37 3.72 -15.82
N ARG A 820 22.96 3.40 -14.66
CA ARG A 820 24.00 4.24 -14.03
C ARG A 820 25.26 4.36 -14.87
N HIS A 821 25.66 3.30 -15.58
CA HIS A 821 26.73 3.39 -16.56
C HIS A 821 26.35 4.33 -17.71
N PHE A 822 25.14 4.17 -18.26
CA PHE A 822 24.64 5.02 -19.34
C PHE A 822 24.62 6.50 -18.95
N LEU A 823 24.07 6.81 -17.77
CA LEU A 823 24.05 8.15 -17.17
C LEU A 823 25.43 8.79 -17.11
N ARG A 824 26.44 8.06 -16.64
CA ARG A 824 27.83 8.58 -16.56
C ARG A 824 28.41 8.93 -17.93
N VAL A 825 28.09 8.14 -18.96
CA VAL A 825 28.60 8.37 -20.32
C VAL A 825 27.84 9.51 -21.03
N ARG A 826 26.53 9.65 -20.76
CA ARG A 826 25.62 10.57 -21.48
C ARG A 826 25.20 11.80 -20.70
N ARG A 827 25.80 12.08 -19.54
CA ARG A 827 25.43 13.19 -18.65
C ARG A 827 25.19 14.53 -19.36
N ARG A 828 26.09 14.95 -20.25
CA ARG A 828 25.93 16.21 -21.01
C ARG A 828 24.71 16.23 -21.95
N GLU A 829 24.33 15.08 -22.50
CA GLU A 829 23.16 14.99 -23.37
C GLU A 829 21.85 14.99 -22.59
N LEU A 830 21.89 14.65 -21.30
CA LEU A 830 20.75 14.59 -20.38
C LEU A 830 20.55 15.89 -19.59
N ASP A 831 21.66 16.53 -19.18
CA ASP A 831 21.64 17.70 -18.32
C ASP A 831 21.67 19.01 -19.12
N ASP A 832 22.45 19.09 -20.20
CA ASP A 832 22.79 20.36 -20.85
C ASP A 832 22.05 20.60 -22.18
N ARG A 833 21.38 19.58 -22.73
CA ARG A 833 20.72 19.66 -24.04
C ARG A 833 19.22 19.73 -23.89
N SER A 834 18.64 20.71 -24.58
CA SER A 834 17.20 20.78 -24.84
C SER A 834 16.68 19.47 -25.44
N VAL A 835 15.46 19.09 -25.07
CA VAL A 835 14.74 17.94 -25.67
C VAL A 835 14.53 18.15 -27.17
N SER A 836 14.57 19.41 -27.62
CA SER A 836 14.50 19.80 -29.03
C SER A 836 15.80 19.61 -29.82
N ALA A 837 16.95 19.41 -29.15
CA ALA A 837 18.26 19.43 -29.78
C ALA A 837 18.48 18.23 -30.74
N PRO A 838 19.13 18.40 -31.89
CA PRO A 838 19.43 17.29 -32.79
C PRO A 838 20.25 16.17 -32.13
N LEU A 839 20.03 14.93 -32.55
CA LEU A 839 20.87 13.80 -32.12
C LEU A 839 22.24 13.82 -32.83
N PRO A 840 23.32 13.42 -32.14
CA PRO A 840 24.70 13.55 -32.61
C PRO A 840 25.15 12.60 -33.72
#